data_AF-A4SNR2-F1
#
_entry.id   AF-A4SNR2-F1
#
_cell.length_a   1.000
_cell.length_b   1.000
_cell.length_c   1.000
_cell.angle_alpha   90.00
_cell.angle_beta   90.00
_cell.angle_gamma   90.00
#
_symmetry.space_group_name_H-M   'P 1'
#
loop_
_entity.id
_entity.type
_entity.pdbx_description
1 polymer ?
#
loop_
_entity_poly.entity_id
_entity_poly.type
_entity_poly.pdbx_seq_one_letter_code
_entity_poly.pdbx_strand_id
1 'polypeptide(L)'
;MIPRLDYQDSLSPTTLQFLKLLARSAFRGDIEKSYASRLAMATDNSVYQVVPQAVLYPRSADDIAVMLKLARGPEYAALSFFPRGGGTGTNGQSLGGGIIVDLSRHMNQVMEINLEEGWVRAQAGVVKDQLNAYLKPHGYFFSPDLSTSNRATLGGMVNTDASGQGSLVYGKTSDHVLGLKAVLENGDIMVTEPVNGSRLEDKLALESREGEIYRTLYRIGRERRADIEATFPKLNRFLTGYDLKHLYAPDTDTLDVSRVLCGSEGSLGFITEARLNITPIPRYRTLVNVKYDSFPSALRNAPFMVQAQALSVETVDSRVLGLARADIIWHSVKAFIEDVPGKDLQGLNIVEFADTDEQEHQAKVAELCRRIDGLLAQGEAGVIGYQVCSHLPSIETIYAMRKKSVGLLGNAEGRKKPVAFTEDTAVPPESLADFIMEFRALLDGHGLDYGMFGHVDAGVLHVRPALDLCDPEQEVLLRRISDQVVALTAKYGGLMWGEHGKGFRSEYSPAFFGELWEELQRVKGAFDPDNRINPGKICMPYGSGASLVSVDGPKRGKFDRQIPIAVRESYTRAMDCNGNGLCFTFETDSPMCPSVKISKDRRHSPKGRAGLMREWLRQLAEQGFDPLAEEVALQSGGLRFKAIVDKFRNTLARARGQYDFSHEVMEAMEGCLACKACTSQCPIKVDVPTFRARFMQLYHSRYLRGPKDYFVGTVESYAPLLAKAPKLVNFFLEKEWAQKATEKSIGMVDVPLLSVPTLAESLRDNKARYFDLPGLEAMNAEQRARVVLIVQDPFTSYYDAPVVRDLVKLASKLGLQPYLLPFKPNGKPQHVKGFLRAFAHTAANSAQFLNKIAALGIPMVGVDPSLVLCYRDEYAKALGAARGDFQVLLPQEWLLSLPADTLPLAKPTADVDEKGEAEPWYLLAHCTEKTAKPSTHGDWGTLFSRFGARLQPVSVGCCGMAGTYGHDAKQVENSKGIYGLSWAEPLSRLPKDRCLATGYSCRSQVKRMEGEKLKHPLQALLELL
;
A
#
# COMPACT_ATOMS: atom_id res chain seq x y z
N MET A 1 -13.75 -7.34 -31.45
CA MET A 1 -12.81 -8.11 -30.62
C MET A 1 -11.52 -7.34 -30.49
N ILE A 2 -10.81 -7.47 -29.36
CA ILE A 2 -9.52 -6.81 -29.19
C ILE A 2 -8.47 -7.30 -30.21
N PRO A 3 -7.56 -6.42 -30.68
CA PRO A 3 -6.47 -6.82 -31.54
C PRO A 3 -5.37 -7.56 -30.77
N ARG A 4 -4.37 -8.08 -31.50
CA ARG A 4 -3.16 -8.66 -30.90
C ARG A 4 -2.20 -7.54 -30.52
N LEU A 5 -1.66 -7.58 -29.31
CA LEU A 5 -0.67 -6.61 -28.86
C LEU A 5 0.73 -7.23 -28.93
N ASP A 6 1.34 -7.12 -30.11
CA ASP A 6 2.67 -7.68 -30.38
C ASP A 6 3.76 -6.66 -29.99
N TYR A 7 4.00 -6.52 -28.69
CA TYR A 7 5.15 -5.77 -28.20
C TYR A 7 6.36 -6.70 -28.14
N GLN A 8 7.00 -6.96 -29.28
CA GLN A 8 8.27 -7.70 -29.33
C GLN A 8 9.46 -6.75 -29.51
N ASP A 9 10.43 -6.92 -28.59
CA ASP A 9 11.82 -6.44 -28.62
C ASP A 9 12.13 -4.93 -28.54
N SER A 10 11.99 -4.40 -27.31
CA SER A 10 12.81 -3.27 -26.82
C SER A 10 14.05 -3.71 -26.03
N LEU A 11 14.36 -5.02 -26.04
CA LEU A 11 15.54 -5.58 -25.37
C LEU A 11 16.74 -5.50 -26.30
N SER A 12 17.79 -4.81 -25.87
CA SER A 12 19.05 -4.80 -26.60
C SER A 12 19.63 -6.23 -26.71
N PRO A 13 20.21 -6.60 -27.87
CA PRO A 13 20.89 -7.88 -28.04
C PRO A 13 21.96 -8.13 -26.97
N THR A 14 22.69 -7.08 -26.60
CA THR A 14 23.70 -7.09 -25.53
C THR A 14 23.11 -7.49 -24.18
N THR A 15 21.96 -6.91 -23.79
CA THR A 15 21.30 -7.31 -22.54
C THR A 15 20.86 -8.77 -22.60
N LEU A 16 20.24 -9.21 -23.70
CA LEU A 16 19.80 -10.60 -23.84
C LEU A 16 20.97 -11.59 -23.74
N GLN A 17 22.11 -11.27 -24.35
CA GLN A 17 23.32 -12.09 -24.26
C GLN A 17 23.85 -12.13 -22.82
N PHE A 18 23.94 -10.99 -22.16
CA PHE A 18 24.36 -10.91 -20.76
C PHE A 18 23.45 -11.72 -19.83
N LEU A 19 22.13 -11.61 -19.97
CA LEU A 19 21.19 -12.38 -19.16
C LEU A 19 21.32 -13.89 -19.38
N LYS A 20 21.60 -14.34 -20.62
CA LYS A 20 21.86 -15.75 -20.91
C LYS A 20 23.16 -16.23 -20.26
N LEU A 21 24.20 -15.39 -20.27
CA LEU A 21 25.46 -15.67 -19.59
C LEU A 21 25.25 -15.76 -18.08
N LEU A 22 24.55 -14.78 -17.50
CA LEU A 22 24.24 -14.71 -16.08
C LEU A 22 23.44 -15.94 -15.63
N ALA A 23 22.43 -16.36 -16.39
CA ALA A 23 21.62 -17.55 -16.10
C ALA A 23 22.42 -18.87 -16.11
N ARG A 24 23.59 -18.90 -16.76
CA ARG A 24 24.50 -20.06 -16.81
C ARG A 24 25.64 -19.97 -15.80
N SER A 25 25.71 -18.88 -15.03
CA SER A 25 26.75 -18.61 -14.05
C SER A 25 26.37 -19.09 -12.64
N ALA A 26 27.16 -18.70 -11.64
CA ALA A 26 26.85 -18.94 -10.23
C ALA A 26 25.75 -18.02 -9.66
N PHE A 27 25.15 -17.13 -10.46
CA PHE A 27 24.04 -16.27 -10.04
C PHE A 27 22.81 -17.10 -9.66
N ARG A 28 22.37 -16.99 -8.41
CA ARG A 28 21.22 -17.75 -7.86
C ARG A 28 19.92 -16.95 -7.82
N GLY A 29 19.98 -15.67 -8.14
CA GLY A 29 18.83 -14.77 -8.16
C GLY A 29 17.86 -15.03 -9.31
N ASP A 30 16.70 -14.37 -9.28
CA ASP A 30 15.73 -14.46 -10.37
C ASP A 30 16.09 -13.47 -11.48
N ILE A 31 15.83 -13.85 -12.74
CA ILE A 31 16.07 -13.03 -13.93
C ILE A 31 14.74 -12.79 -14.65
N GLU A 32 14.28 -11.54 -14.68
CA GLU A 32 13.02 -11.15 -15.29
C GLU A 32 13.24 -10.25 -16.52
N LYS A 33 12.69 -10.70 -17.67
CA LYS A 33 12.78 -10.01 -18.96
C LYS A 33 11.43 -9.70 -19.60
N SER A 34 10.32 -10.18 -19.01
CA SER A 34 8.98 -9.94 -19.53
C SER A 34 8.65 -8.45 -19.51
N TYR A 35 7.80 -8.00 -20.45
CA TYR A 35 7.46 -6.60 -20.54
C TYR A 35 6.69 -6.14 -19.29
N ALA A 36 5.81 -6.98 -18.76
CA ALA A 36 5.07 -6.70 -17.53
C ALA A 36 5.97 -6.57 -16.30
N SER A 37 7.00 -7.42 -16.16
CA SER A 37 7.94 -7.33 -15.03
C SER A 37 8.74 -6.03 -15.09
N ARG A 38 9.19 -5.65 -16.30
CA ARG A 38 9.90 -4.39 -16.54
C ARG A 38 8.99 -3.19 -16.25
N LEU A 39 7.75 -3.20 -16.75
CA LEU A 39 6.79 -2.11 -16.53
C LEU A 39 6.41 -1.95 -15.05
N ALA A 40 6.28 -3.05 -14.30
CA ALA A 40 6.01 -3.00 -12.86
C ALA A 40 7.12 -2.28 -12.07
N MET A 41 8.34 -2.22 -12.62
CA MET A 41 9.48 -1.50 -12.05
C MET A 41 9.76 -0.14 -12.72
N ALA A 42 9.04 0.20 -13.77
CA ALA A 42 9.27 1.42 -14.56
C ALA A 42 8.83 2.71 -13.86
N THR A 43 8.19 2.61 -12.69
CA THR A 43 7.69 3.75 -11.91
C THR A 43 8.00 3.59 -10.42
N ASP A 44 8.26 4.71 -9.74
CA ASP A 44 8.29 4.82 -8.28
C ASP A 44 7.16 5.75 -7.83
N ASN A 45 7.35 6.59 -6.80
CA ASN A 45 6.35 7.55 -6.36
C ASN A 45 6.51 8.93 -7.05
N SER A 46 7.45 9.04 -7.99
CA SER A 46 7.66 10.25 -8.80
C SER A 46 6.70 10.34 -9.99
N VAL A 47 6.81 11.44 -10.73
CA VAL A 47 6.09 11.68 -11.98
C VAL A 47 6.69 10.92 -13.17
N TYR A 48 7.86 10.31 -13.02
CA TYR A 48 8.62 9.71 -14.12
C TYR A 48 8.21 8.27 -14.43
N GLN A 49 8.41 7.86 -15.68
CA GLN A 49 8.26 6.48 -16.13
C GLN A 49 9.40 6.11 -17.08
N VAL A 50 10.24 5.17 -16.66
CA VAL A 50 11.39 4.68 -17.44
C VAL A 50 11.36 3.17 -17.47
N VAL A 51 11.13 2.56 -18.63
CA VAL A 51 11.09 1.10 -18.76
C VAL A 51 12.54 0.57 -18.77
N PRO A 52 12.95 -0.28 -17.80
CA PRO A 52 14.29 -0.86 -17.79
C PRO A 52 14.45 -1.88 -18.91
N GLN A 53 15.67 -2.33 -19.22
CA GLN A 53 15.90 -3.49 -20.08
C GLN A 53 15.56 -4.81 -19.36
N ALA A 54 15.88 -4.95 -18.08
CA ALA A 54 15.61 -6.17 -17.33
C ALA A 54 15.50 -5.89 -15.83
N VAL A 55 15.03 -6.88 -15.08
CA VAL A 55 15.00 -6.83 -13.61
C VAL A 55 15.68 -8.08 -13.05
N LEU A 56 16.61 -7.88 -12.13
CA LEU A 56 17.34 -8.94 -11.43
C LEU A 56 16.99 -8.90 -9.94
N TYR A 57 16.83 -10.08 -9.34
CA TYR A 57 16.54 -10.23 -7.91
C TYR A 57 17.62 -11.10 -7.26
N PRO A 58 18.77 -10.53 -6.89
CA PRO A 58 19.86 -11.27 -6.24
C PRO A 58 19.42 -11.81 -4.87
N ARG A 59 20.01 -12.94 -4.44
CA ARG A 59 19.78 -13.52 -3.10
C ARG A 59 20.88 -13.15 -2.10
N SER A 60 22.01 -12.64 -2.59
CA SER A 60 23.20 -12.39 -1.79
C SER A 60 24.12 -11.33 -2.42
N ALA A 61 25.06 -10.81 -1.64
CA ALA A 61 26.13 -9.95 -2.16
C ALA A 61 26.97 -10.66 -3.22
N ASP A 62 27.19 -11.97 -3.08
CA ASP A 62 27.93 -12.78 -4.06
C ASP A 62 27.21 -12.83 -5.42
N ASP A 63 25.88 -12.87 -5.45
CA ASP A 63 25.13 -12.83 -6.71
C ASP A 63 25.38 -11.50 -7.45
N ILE A 64 25.43 -10.38 -6.73
CA ILE A 64 25.73 -9.06 -7.30
C ILE A 64 27.19 -9.01 -7.77
N ALA A 65 28.12 -9.56 -6.98
CA ALA A 65 29.53 -9.65 -7.35
C ALA A 65 29.73 -10.47 -8.64
N VAL A 66 29.05 -11.63 -8.77
CA VAL A 66 29.05 -12.45 -9.98
C VAL A 66 28.49 -11.66 -11.17
N MET A 67 27.35 -10.98 -11.00
CA MET A 67 26.73 -10.16 -12.04
C MET A 67 27.70 -9.10 -12.56
N LEU A 68 28.32 -8.33 -11.66
CA LEU A 68 29.22 -7.24 -12.03
C LEU A 68 30.52 -7.74 -12.65
N LYS A 69 31.12 -8.80 -12.11
CA LYS A 69 32.33 -9.43 -12.67
C LYS A 69 32.11 -9.91 -14.11
N LEU A 70 30.95 -10.54 -14.39
CA LEU A 70 30.59 -10.95 -15.75
C LEU A 70 30.34 -9.77 -16.68
N ALA A 71 29.84 -8.66 -16.15
CA ALA A 71 29.57 -7.46 -16.92
C ALA A 71 30.83 -6.66 -17.30
N ARG A 72 32.03 -7.05 -16.83
CA ARG A 72 33.30 -6.36 -17.16
C ARG A 72 33.82 -6.63 -18.57
N GLY A 73 33.26 -7.62 -19.28
CA GLY A 73 33.62 -7.88 -20.67
C GLY A 73 33.38 -6.64 -21.56
N PRO A 74 34.27 -6.31 -22.51
CA PRO A 74 34.12 -5.13 -23.37
C PRO A 74 32.81 -5.12 -24.15
N GLU A 75 32.25 -6.29 -24.48
CA GLU A 75 30.95 -6.42 -25.14
C GLU A 75 29.76 -5.95 -24.28
N TYR A 76 29.94 -5.86 -22.95
CA TYR A 76 28.93 -5.45 -21.98
C TYR A 76 29.19 -4.05 -21.40
N ALA A 77 30.19 -3.32 -21.90
CA ALA A 77 30.57 -1.99 -21.39
C ALA A 77 29.40 -0.99 -21.40
N ALA A 78 28.47 -1.10 -22.36
CA ALA A 78 27.28 -0.25 -22.45
C ALA A 78 26.18 -0.59 -21.43
N LEU A 79 26.29 -1.69 -20.68
CA LEU A 79 25.32 -2.05 -19.66
C LEU A 79 25.48 -1.14 -18.43
N SER A 80 24.35 -0.64 -17.96
CA SER A 80 24.21 0.10 -16.71
C SER A 80 23.24 -0.60 -15.77
N PHE A 81 23.47 -0.44 -14.48
CA PHE A 81 22.77 -1.13 -13.41
C PHE A 81 22.19 -0.13 -12.41
N PHE A 82 20.95 -0.38 -11.98
CA PHE A 82 20.15 0.53 -11.18
C PHE A 82 19.70 -0.18 -9.90
N PRO A 83 20.32 0.11 -8.74
CA PRO A 83 19.89 -0.45 -7.47
C PRO A 83 18.45 -0.02 -7.14
N ARG A 84 17.67 -0.95 -6.58
CA ARG A 84 16.30 -0.69 -6.16
C ARG A 84 15.97 -1.39 -4.85
N GLY A 85 15.40 -0.62 -3.92
CA GLY A 85 14.76 -1.11 -2.70
C GLY A 85 13.24 -1.08 -2.81
N GLY A 86 12.56 -0.47 -1.84
CA GLY A 86 11.09 -0.35 -1.82
C GLY A 86 10.46 0.36 -3.03
N GLY A 87 11.21 1.20 -3.76
CA GLY A 87 10.69 1.97 -4.90
C GLY A 87 9.67 3.04 -4.48
N THR A 88 9.91 3.64 -3.32
CA THR A 88 9.08 4.66 -2.65
C THR A 88 9.54 6.10 -2.89
N GLY A 89 10.70 6.28 -3.55
CA GLY A 89 11.30 7.59 -3.83
C GLY A 89 10.40 8.46 -4.72
N THR A 90 10.47 9.78 -4.49
CA THR A 90 9.61 10.80 -5.11
C THR A 90 10.25 11.53 -6.27
N ASN A 91 11.55 11.34 -6.53
CA ASN A 91 12.29 12.05 -7.57
C ASN A 91 12.85 11.12 -8.66
N GLY A 92 12.46 9.84 -8.70
CA GLY A 92 12.91 8.91 -9.73
C GLY A 92 14.32 8.37 -9.51
N GLN A 93 14.79 8.32 -8.26
CA GLN A 93 16.14 7.86 -7.87
C GLN A 93 16.38 6.40 -8.29
N SER A 94 15.31 5.61 -8.24
CA SER A 94 15.32 4.16 -8.45
C SER A 94 14.92 3.73 -9.87
N LEU A 95 14.89 4.68 -10.81
CA LEU A 95 14.45 4.49 -12.19
C LEU A 95 15.61 4.64 -13.16
N GLY A 96 15.68 3.74 -14.13
CA GLY A 96 16.73 3.70 -15.14
C GLY A 96 16.37 2.88 -16.35
N GLY A 97 16.98 3.22 -17.49
CA GLY A 97 16.76 2.52 -18.77
C GLY A 97 17.52 1.20 -18.90
N GLY A 98 18.52 0.95 -18.05
CA GLY A 98 19.35 -0.27 -18.05
C GLY A 98 18.74 -1.42 -17.25
N ILE A 99 19.56 -2.17 -16.51
CA ILE A 99 19.12 -3.32 -15.71
C ILE A 99 18.81 -2.86 -14.28
N ILE A 100 17.57 -3.04 -13.82
CA ILE A 100 17.22 -2.81 -12.42
C ILE A 100 17.63 -4.03 -11.59
N VAL A 101 18.23 -3.78 -10.43
CA VAL A 101 18.61 -4.83 -9.46
C VAL A 101 17.83 -4.57 -8.16
N ASP A 102 16.80 -5.37 -7.90
CA ASP A 102 15.91 -5.24 -6.75
C ASP A 102 16.36 -6.13 -5.59
N LEU A 103 16.86 -5.51 -4.52
CA LEU A 103 17.39 -6.21 -3.34
C LEU A 103 16.28 -6.59 -2.33
N SER A 104 15.07 -6.05 -2.48
CA SER A 104 13.98 -6.21 -1.50
C SER A 104 13.31 -7.59 -1.52
N ARG A 105 13.41 -8.32 -2.63
CA ARG A 105 12.72 -9.62 -2.78
C ARG A 105 13.30 -10.70 -1.88
N HIS A 106 14.63 -10.87 -1.91
CA HIS A 106 15.32 -11.98 -1.25
C HIS A 106 16.26 -11.54 -0.13
N MET A 107 16.83 -10.33 -0.17
CA MET A 107 17.80 -9.84 0.82
C MET A 107 17.10 -9.07 1.95
N ASN A 108 16.17 -9.71 2.66
CA ASN A 108 15.27 -9.08 3.64
C ASN A 108 15.33 -9.70 5.04
N GLN A 109 16.50 -10.20 5.45
CA GLN A 109 16.74 -10.80 6.76
C GLN A 109 17.41 -9.83 7.75
N VAL A 110 17.00 -9.90 9.02
CA VAL A 110 17.78 -9.36 10.16
C VAL A 110 18.79 -10.43 10.55
N MET A 111 20.07 -10.09 10.50
CA MET A 111 21.17 -11.06 10.56
C MET A 111 21.67 -11.29 11.98
N GLU A 112 21.81 -10.22 12.77
CA GLU A 112 22.41 -10.27 14.11
C GLU A 112 21.94 -9.07 14.93
N ILE A 113 21.79 -9.25 16.24
CA ILE A 113 21.51 -8.18 17.21
C ILE A 113 22.48 -8.31 18.39
N ASN A 114 23.05 -7.19 18.82
CA ASN A 114 23.88 -7.09 20.02
C ASN A 114 23.30 -6.00 20.92
N LEU A 115 22.66 -6.42 22.02
CA LEU A 115 22.02 -5.50 22.97
C LEU A 115 23.02 -4.86 23.93
N GLU A 116 24.17 -5.49 24.18
CA GLU A 116 25.22 -4.98 25.07
C GLU A 116 25.94 -3.80 24.43
N GLU A 117 26.28 -3.93 23.14
CA GLU A 117 26.92 -2.88 22.34
C GLU A 117 25.91 -1.97 21.62
N GLY A 118 24.61 -2.25 21.70
CA GLY A 118 23.54 -1.40 21.17
C GLY A 118 23.48 -1.31 19.64
N TRP A 119 23.59 -2.43 18.92
CA TRP A 119 23.49 -2.44 17.45
C TRP A 119 22.78 -3.66 16.87
N VAL A 120 22.34 -3.52 15.62
CA VAL A 120 21.72 -4.56 14.79
C VAL A 120 22.36 -4.60 13.40
N ARG A 121 22.57 -5.80 12.84
CA ARG A 121 23.00 -5.99 11.45
C ARG A 121 21.85 -6.56 10.64
N ALA A 122 21.50 -5.91 9.53
CA ALA A 122 20.37 -6.28 8.70
C ALA A 122 20.68 -6.11 7.20
N GLN A 123 20.02 -6.92 6.36
CA GLN A 123 20.15 -6.81 4.91
C GLN A 123 19.41 -5.59 4.36
N ALA A 124 19.89 -5.06 3.24
CA ALA A 124 19.41 -3.84 2.61
C ALA A 124 17.93 -3.88 2.16
N GLY A 125 17.37 -5.07 1.95
CA GLY A 125 15.98 -5.28 1.58
C GLY A 125 15.00 -5.35 2.76
N VAL A 126 15.48 -5.34 4.01
CA VAL A 126 14.61 -5.30 5.21
C VAL A 126 13.80 -4.02 5.22
N VAL A 127 12.49 -4.12 5.48
CA VAL A 127 11.61 -2.96 5.63
C VAL A 127 11.81 -2.33 7.02
N LYS A 128 11.79 -0.99 7.14
CA LYS A 128 11.99 -0.31 8.44
C LYS A 128 11.09 -0.89 9.53
N ASP A 129 9.78 -0.94 9.30
CA ASP A 129 8.85 -1.39 10.34
C ASP A 129 8.93 -2.90 10.59
N GLN A 130 9.48 -3.68 9.64
CA GLN A 130 9.86 -5.09 9.89
C GLN A 130 11.01 -5.16 10.89
N LEU A 131 12.02 -4.30 10.75
CA LEU A 131 13.12 -4.20 11.72
C LEU A 131 12.60 -3.77 13.09
N ASN A 132 11.74 -2.74 13.16
CA ASN A 132 11.20 -2.30 14.44
C ASN A 132 10.26 -3.31 15.09
N ALA A 133 9.49 -4.08 14.31
CA ALA A 133 8.72 -5.20 14.85
C ALA A 133 9.63 -6.28 15.46
N TYR A 134 10.82 -6.52 14.89
CA TYR A 134 11.82 -7.44 15.41
C TYR A 134 12.52 -6.91 16.68
N LEU A 135 12.83 -5.61 16.75
CA LEU A 135 13.52 -5.00 17.89
C LEU A 135 12.60 -4.74 19.11
N LYS A 136 11.30 -4.50 18.88
CA LYS A 136 10.34 -4.11 19.91
C LYS A 136 10.30 -5.04 21.14
N PRO A 137 10.31 -6.39 21.01
CA PRO A 137 10.35 -7.29 22.17
C PRO A 137 11.60 -7.13 23.06
N HIS A 138 12.67 -6.55 22.53
CA HIS A 138 13.92 -6.28 23.26
C HIS A 138 13.95 -4.87 23.90
N GLY A 139 12.90 -4.06 23.72
CA GLY A 139 12.84 -2.70 24.27
C GLY A 139 13.57 -1.64 23.43
N TYR A 140 13.93 -1.97 22.19
CA TYR A 140 14.65 -1.08 21.27
C TYR A 140 13.89 -0.84 19.97
N PHE A 141 14.29 0.20 19.24
CA PHE A 141 13.84 0.49 17.89
C PHE A 141 14.95 1.18 17.09
N PHE A 142 14.84 1.11 15.77
CA PHE A 142 15.59 1.97 14.85
C PHE A 142 14.79 3.27 14.65
N SER A 143 15.42 4.38 15.03
CA SER A 143 14.74 5.64 15.33
C SER A 143 14.39 6.56 14.17
N PRO A 144 15.12 6.59 13.03
CA PRO A 144 14.70 7.38 11.87
C PRO A 144 13.30 6.99 11.39
N ASP A 145 12.32 7.90 11.46
CA ASP A 145 10.92 7.62 11.08
C ASP A 145 10.47 8.33 9.81
N LEU A 146 9.74 7.60 8.97
CA LEU A 146 9.32 8.08 7.66
C LEU A 146 7.87 7.71 7.36
N SER A 147 7.19 8.51 6.54
CA SER A 147 5.80 8.27 6.15
C SER A 147 5.56 6.96 5.37
N THR A 148 6.64 6.38 4.82
CA THR A 148 6.62 5.12 4.06
C THR A 148 7.27 3.94 4.80
N SER A 149 7.42 4.03 6.13
CA SER A 149 8.15 3.08 6.99
C SER A 149 7.74 1.62 6.83
N ASN A 150 6.48 1.37 6.51
CA ASN A 150 5.93 0.02 6.29
C ASN A 150 6.29 -0.62 4.95
N ARG A 151 7.09 0.05 4.10
CA ARG A 151 7.50 -0.45 2.77
C ARG A 151 8.84 0.07 2.26
N ALA A 152 9.39 1.13 2.86
CA ALA A 152 10.75 1.56 2.58
C ALA A 152 11.73 0.55 3.17
N THR A 153 12.78 0.26 2.40
CA THR A 153 13.82 -0.70 2.80
C THR A 153 15.03 0.03 3.37
N LEU A 154 15.78 -0.61 4.28
CA LEU A 154 16.97 -0.04 4.90
C LEU A 154 17.99 0.44 3.87
N GLY A 155 18.24 -0.34 2.81
CA GLY A 155 19.12 0.08 1.72
C GLY A 155 18.63 1.32 0.98
N GLY A 156 17.30 1.49 0.85
CA GLY A 156 16.73 2.72 0.29
C GLY A 156 16.93 3.91 1.23
N MET A 157 16.73 3.70 2.54
CA MET A 157 16.96 4.73 3.57
C MET A 157 18.42 5.17 3.59
N VAL A 158 19.38 4.24 3.60
CA VAL A 158 20.81 4.56 3.55
C VAL A 158 21.13 5.33 2.27
N ASN A 159 20.70 4.85 1.10
CA ASN A 159 21.00 5.50 -0.18
C ASN A 159 20.34 6.88 -0.37
N THR A 160 19.26 7.18 0.34
CA THR A 160 18.61 8.52 0.30
C THR A 160 18.99 9.39 1.50
N ASP A 161 19.76 8.83 2.43
CA ASP A 161 20.00 9.38 3.76
C ASP A 161 18.70 9.84 4.44
N ALA A 162 17.71 8.95 4.40
CA ALA A 162 16.37 9.25 4.85
C ALA A 162 16.39 9.75 6.29
N SER A 163 15.63 10.81 6.56
CA SER A 163 15.44 11.35 7.90
C SER A 163 13.97 11.18 8.29
N GLY A 164 13.26 12.30 8.44
CA GLY A 164 11.86 12.38 8.79
C GLY A 164 11.65 12.77 10.25
N GLN A 165 10.55 12.33 10.83
CA GLN A 165 10.08 12.84 12.11
C GLN A 165 11.06 12.52 13.24
N GLY A 166 11.36 13.50 14.10
CA GLY A 166 12.26 13.31 15.23
C GLY A 166 13.74 13.50 14.89
N SER A 167 14.07 13.86 13.63
CA SER A 167 15.47 13.95 13.18
C SER A 167 16.32 14.98 13.92
N LEU A 168 15.72 15.98 14.58
CA LEU A 168 16.48 16.93 15.40
C LEU A 168 17.07 16.29 16.66
N VAL A 169 16.40 15.27 17.21
CA VAL A 169 16.82 14.59 18.43
C VAL A 169 17.54 13.29 18.10
N TYR A 170 17.01 12.50 17.17
CA TYR A 170 17.57 11.20 16.84
C TYR A 170 18.62 11.23 15.73
N GLY A 171 18.65 12.27 14.89
CA GLY A 171 19.50 12.33 13.71
C GLY A 171 18.86 11.73 12.46
N LYS A 172 19.65 11.64 11.38
CA LYS A 172 19.28 11.03 10.09
C LYS A 172 19.85 9.62 9.95
N THR A 173 19.44 8.88 8.92
CA THR A 173 19.90 7.48 8.74
C THR A 173 21.42 7.34 8.84
N SER A 174 22.22 8.24 8.26
CA SER A 174 23.68 8.16 8.35
C SER A 174 24.25 8.23 9.76
N ASP A 175 23.55 8.88 10.71
CA ASP A 175 24.00 8.99 12.11
C ASP A 175 23.84 7.68 12.88
N HIS A 176 23.03 6.77 12.34
CA HIS A 176 22.82 5.45 12.89
C HIS A 176 23.65 4.37 12.20
N VAL A 177 24.30 4.69 11.08
CA VAL A 177 25.14 3.74 10.33
C VAL A 177 26.50 3.61 11.02
N LEU A 178 26.78 2.41 11.52
CA LEU A 178 28.08 2.05 12.10
C LEU A 178 29.03 1.45 11.05
N GLY A 179 28.47 0.94 9.96
CA GLY A 179 29.21 0.37 8.85
C GLY A 179 28.30 -0.25 7.80
N LEU A 180 28.78 -0.30 6.56
CA LEU A 180 28.04 -0.82 5.41
C LEU A 180 28.84 -1.88 4.68
N LYS A 181 28.14 -2.91 4.19
CA LYS A 181 28.68 -3.85 3.19
C LYS A 181 28.15 -3.48 1.81
N ALA A 182 29.05 -3.15 0.91
CA ALA A 182 28.71 -2.73 -0.45
C ALA A 182 29.44 -3.58 -1.50
N VAL A 183 28.80 -3.78 -2.66
CA VAL A 183 29.44 -4.36 -3.84
C VAL A 183 29.74 -3.24 -4.83
N LEU A 184 31.02 -3.08 -5.17
CA LEU A 184 31.53 -2.05 -6.07
C LEU A 184 31.32 -2.44 -7.53
N GLU A 185 31.45 -1.49 -8.46
CA GLU A 185 31.24 -1.71 -9.91
C GLU A 185 32.05 -2.90 -10.46
N ASN A 186 33.28 -3.09 -9.98
CA ASN A 186 34.16 -4.16 -10.42
C ASN A 186 33.82 -5.55 -9.82
N GLY A 187 32.80 -5.60 -8.94
CA GLY A 187 32.33 -6.78 -8.23
C GLY A 187 33.08 -7.10 -6.94
N ASP A 188 33.96 -6.21 -6.46
CA ASP A 188 34.60 -6.35 -5.15
C ASP A 188 33.60 -6.04 -4.03
N ILE A 189 33.72 -6.77 -2.92
CA ILE A 189 32.90 -6.57 -1.72
C ILE A 189 33.72 -5.75 -0.73
N MET A 190 33.22 -4.55 -0.42
CA MET A 190 33.82 -3.63 0.53
C MET A 190 32.98 -3.61 1.81
N VAL A 191 33.64 -3.64 2.96
CA VAL A 191 33.04 -3.39 4.27
C VAL A 191 33.63 -2.09 4.82
N THR A 192 32.74 -1.18 5.19
CA THR A 192 33.07 0.17 5.66
C THR A 192 32.79 0.30 7.14
N GLU A 193 33.61 1.11 7.79
CA GLU A 193 33.49 1.56 9.17
C GLU A 193 34.40 2.81 9.34
N PRO A 194 34.22 3.60 10.41
CA PRO A 194 35.17 4.64 10.76
C PRO A 194 36.56 4.07 11.06
N VAL A 195 37.61 4.61 10.41
CA VAL A 195 39.00 4.16 10.60
C VAL A 195 39.95 5.33 10.88
N ASN A 196 40.94 5.08 11.73
CA ASN A 196 42.04 5.99 12.06
C ASN A 196 43.31 5.19 12.41
N GLY A 197 44.44 5.89 12.61
CA GLY A 197 45.71 5.27 12.99
C GLY A 197 46.16 4.18 12.01
N SER A 198 46.67 3.06 12.53
CA SER A 198 47.18 1.95 11.70
C SER A 198 46.11 1.38 10.76
N ARG A 199 44.83 1.35 11.16
CA ARG A 199 43.75 0.85 10.30
C ARG A 199 43.54 1.73 9.07
N LEU A 200 43.69 3.05 9.23
CA LEU A 200 43.63 3.98 8.11
C LEU A 200 44.84 3.82 7.19
N GLU A 201 46.05 3.69 7.75
CA GLU A 201 47.27 3.42 6.98
C GLU A 201 47.14 2.15 6.14
N ASP A 202 46.64 1.05 6.74
CA ASP A 202 46.37 -0.21 6.05
C ASP A 202 45.42 -0.01 4.86
N LYS A 203 44.32 0.75 5.03
CA LYS A 203 43.37 1.04 3.96
C LYS A 203 43.97 1.89 2.85
N LEU A 204 44.78 2.90 3.20
CA LEU A 204 45.44 3.78 2.23
C LEU A 204 46.52 3.07 1.42
N ALA A 205 47.16 2.03 1.99
CA ALA A 205 48.18 1.22 1.35
C ALA A 205 47.64 0.19 0.34
N LEU A 206 46.33 -0.10 0.32
CA LEU A 206 45.73 -1.07 -0.59
C LEU A 206 45.89 -0.63 -2.07
N GLU A 207 46.37 -1.52 -2.94
CA GLU A 207 46.45 -1.26 -4.40
C GLU A 207 45.14 -1.56 -5.15
N SER A 208 44.07 -1.93 -4.43
CA SER A 208 42.75 -2.25 -4.99
C SER A 208 41.88 -1.01 -5.22
N ARG A 209 40.69 -1.22 -5.83
CA ARG A 209 39.63 -0.21 -5.97
C ARG A 209 39.26 0.41 -4.61
N GLU A 210 39.22 -0.40 -3.56
CA GLU A 210 38.98 0.09 -2.20
C GLU A 210 40.07 1.08 -1.76
N GLY A 211 41.35 0.77 -1.95
CA GLY A 211 42.42 1.72 -1.60
C GLY A 211 42.36 3.03 -2.37
N GLU A 212 41.98 3.01 -3.65
CA GLU A 212 41.77 4.22 -4.45
C GLU A 212 40.64 5.10 -3.88
N ILE A 213 39.54 4.48 -3.45
CA ILE A 213 38.43 5.16 -2.78
C ILE A 213 38.91 5.84 -1.49
N TYR A 214 39.60 5.11 -0.62
CA TYR A 214 40.08 5.65 0.65
C TYR A 214 41.07 6.80 0.44
N ARG A 215 42.04 6.67 -0.48
CA ARG A 215 42.99 7.74 -0.82
C ARG A 215 42.28 8.99 -1.36
N THR A 216 41.32 8.81 -2.26
CA THR A 216 40.57 9.93 -2.86
C THR A 216 39.77 10.68 -1.80
N LEU A 217 39.03 9.95 -0.95
CA LEU A 217 38.20 10.54 0.10
C LEU A 217 39.04 11.21 1.18
N TYR A 218 40.12 10.58 1.62
CA TYR A 218 41.03 11.15 2.61
C TYR A 218 41.63 12.48 2.13
N ARG A 219 42.09 12.52 0.88
CA ARG A 219 42.61 13.73 0.24
C ARG A 219 41.56 14.85 0.22
N ILE A 220 40.34 14.56 -0.23
CA ILE A 220 39.25 15.55 -0.28
C ILE A 220 38.93 16.07 1.13
N GLY A 221 38.74 15.16 2.10
CA GLY A 221 38.41 15.50 3.48
C GLY A 221 39.45 16.38 4.16
N ARG A 222 40.74 16.18 3.86
CA ARG A 222 41.85 16.96 4.42
C ARG A 222 42.11 18.26 3.67
N GLU A 223 42.26 18.21 2.36
CA GLU A 223 42.74 19.34 1.56
C GLU A 223 41.64 20.36 1.25
N ARG A 224 40.38 19.93 1.12
CA ARG A 224 39.24 20.81 0.75
C ARG A 224 38.36 21.16 1.94
N ARG A 225 38.84 21.00 3.18
CA ARG A 225 38.03 21.17 4.40
C ARG A 225 37.45 22.58 4.54
N ALA A 226 38.27 23.61 4.32
CA ALA A 226 37.83 25.00 4.41
C ALA A 226 36.71 25.31 3.42
N ASP A 227 36.82 24.81 2.19
CA ASP A 227 35.81 24.98 1.14
C ASP A 227 34.50 24.26 1.49
N ILE A 228 34.58 23.06 2.07
CA ILE A 228 33.43 22.30 2.56
C ILE A 228 32.68 23.07 3.65
N GLU A 229 33.40 23.69 4.60
CA GLU A 229 32.79 24.47 5.67
C GLU A 229 32.19 25.80 5.19
N ALA A 230 32.78 26.41 4.15
CA ALA A 230 32.29 27.65 3.55
C ALA A 230 31.06 27.45 2.64
N THR A 231 31.00 26.32 1.92
CA THR A 231 29.96 26.09 0.89
C THR A 231 28.61 25.70 1.48
N PHE A 232 28.58 24.86 2.51
CA PHE A 232 27.32 24.28 2.99
C PHE A 232 26.68 25.10 4.13
N PRO A 233 25.36 25.37 4.06
CA PRO A 233 24.67 26.10 5.12
C PRO A 233 24.63 25.29 6.42
N LYS A 234 24.61 26.00 7.56
CA LYS A 234 24.50 25.41 8.90
C LYS A 234 23.06 24.99 9.20
N LEU A 235 22.59 23.95 8.52
CA LEU A 235 21.27 23.34 8.73
C LEU A 235 21.40 22.02 9.51
N ASN A 236 20.35 21.66 10.26
CA ASN A 236 20.29 20.36 10.94
C ASN A 236 20.17 19.21 9.94
N ARG A 237 19.30 19.38 8.95
CA ARG A 237 19.24 18.51 7.77
C ARG A 237 20.12 19.11 6.68
N PHE A 238 21.38 18.74 6.71
CA PHE A 238 22.35 19.19 5.72
C PHE A 238 22.59 18.06 4.70
N LEU A 239 22.37 18.40 3.43
CA LEU A 239 22.68 17.66 2.20
C LEU A 239 22.33 16.15 2.16
N THR A 240 21.34 15.77 1.35
CA THR A 240 21.26 14.40 0.81
C THR A 240 22.17 14.27 -0.43
N GLY A 241 23.16 13.39 -0.40
CA GLY A 241 24.17 13.24 -1.47
C GLY A 241 25.48 12.67 -0.92
N TYR A 242 26.60 12.88 -1.62
CA TYR A 242 27.92 12.56 -1.09
C TYR A 242 28.24 13.50 0.09
N ASP A 243 28.11 12.99 1.32
CA ASP A 243 28.33 13.75 2.55
C ASP A 243 29.81 14.05 2.76
N LEU A 244 30.31 15.12 2.13
CA LEU A 244 31.69 15.53 2.28
C LEU A 244 32.00 16.16 3.66
N LYS A 245 30.98 16.64 4.37
CA LYS A 245 31.15 17.35 5.64
C LYS A 245 31.52 16.40 6.77
N HIS A 246 30.88 15.22 6.81
CA HIS A 246 31.12 14.24 7.87
C HIS A 246 32.05 13.11 7.46
N LEU A 247 32.57 13.10 6.23
CA LEU A 247 33.47 12.07 5.75
C LEU A 247 34.76 11.97 6.59
N TYR A 248 35.27 13.11 7.10
CA TYR A 248 36.55 13.20 7.79
C TYR A 248 36.45 14.06 9.06
N ALA A 249 36.98 13.53 10.16
CA ALA A 249 37.10 14.22 11.45
C ALA A 249 38.59 14.55 11.72
N PRO A 250 39.01 15.83 11.60
CA PRO A 250 40.41 16.23 11.77
C PRO A 250 40.96 15.95 13.17
N ASP A 251 40.14 16.16 14.20
CA ASP A 251 40.56 16.08 15.61
C ASP A 251 41.06 14.69 16.01
N THR A 252 40.52 13.65 15.36
CA THR A 252 40.85 12.25 15.63
C THR A 252 41.52 11.56 14.43
N ASP A 253 41.80 12.30 13.36
CA ASP A 253 42.24 11.80 12.05
C ASP A 253 41.41 10.58 11.58
N THR A 254 40.09 10.66 11.76
CA THR A 254 39.17 9.56 11.43
C THR A 254 38.51 9.79 10.09
N LEU A 255 38.57 8.79 9.21
CA LEU A 255 37.87 8.73 7.93
C LEU A 255 36.71 7.73 8.01
N ASP A 256 35.52 8.15 7.57
CA ASP A 256 34.34 7.29 7.48
C ASP A 256 33.74 7.30 6.07
N VAL A 257 34.09 6.26 5.29
CA VAL A 257 33.58 6.07 3.92
C VAL A 257 32.07 5.82 3.90
N SER A 258 31.49 5.32 5.00
CA SER A 258 30.05 5.06 5.09
C SER A 258 29.23 6.33 4.89
N ARG A 259 29.77 7.50 5.26
CA ARG A 259 29.10 8.80 5.11
C ARG A 259 28.83 9.17 3.66
N VAL A 260 29.78 8.88 2.76
CA VAL A 260 29.63 9.17 1.32
C VAL A 260 28.73 8.14 0.62
N LEU A 261 28.67 6.91 1.13
CA LEU A 261 27.72 5.90 0.66
C LEU A 261 26.28 6.21 1.09
N CYS A 262 26.10 6.79 2.29
CA CYS A 262 24.82 7.36 2.71
C CYS A 262 24.45 8.53 1.78
N GLY A 263 23.22 8.56 1.28
CA GLY A 263 22.79 9.60 0.33
C GLY A 263 23.32 9.44 -1.10
N SER A 264 24.09 8.39 -1.39
CA SER A 264 24.68 8.16 -2.73
C SER A 264 23.68 7.76 -3.81
N GLU A 265 22.42 7.50 -3.45
CA GLU A 265 21.36 6.98 -4.32
C GLU A 265 21.76 5.72 -5.09
N GLY A 266 22.68 4.91 -4.54
CA GLY A 266 23.16 3.72 -5.21
C GLY A 266 24.01 4.03 -6.44
N SER A 267 24.61 5.22 -6.52
CA SER A 267 25.55 5.60 -7.59
C SER A 267 26.99 5.18 -7.31
N LEU A 268 27.31 4.77 -6.08
CA LEU A 268 28.66 4.35 -5.68
C LEU A 268 28.80 2.85 -5.46
N GLY A 269 27.70 2.09 -5.56
CA GLY A 269 27.70 0.64 -5.39
C GLY A 269 26.37 0.10 -4.86
N PHE A 270 26.30 -1.22 -4.71
CA PHE A 270 25.13 -1.90 -4.16
C PHE A 270 25.31 -2.11 -2.67
N ILE A 271 24.60 -1.33 -1.85
CA ILE A 271 24.54 -1.57 -0.40
C ILE A 271 23.72 -2.84 -0.16
N THR A 272 24.34 -3.83 0.49
CA THR A 272 23.75 -5.17 0.69
C THR A 272 23.40 -5.44 2.15
N GLU A 273 24.18 -4.91 3.10
CA GLU A 273 23.96 -5.05 4.53
C GLU A 273 24.36 -3.75 5.24
N ALA A 274 23.68 -3.44 6.33
CA ALA A 274 23.99 -2.31 7.21
C ALA A 274 24.10 -2.79 8.66
N ARG A 275 25.14 -2.31 9.36
CA ARG A 275 25.24 -2.36 10.82
C ARG A 275 24.76 -1.02 11.35
N LEU A 276 23.71 -1.05 12.15
CA LEU A 276 22.99 0.13 12.64
C LEU A 276 23.01 0.15 14.17
N ASN A 277 23.18 1.31 14.79
CA ASN A 277 22.87 1.44 16.21
C ASN A 277 21.35 1.32 16.47
N ILE A 278 20.96 1.02 17.70
CA ILE A 278 19.55 0.93 18.11
C ILE A 278 19.27 1.84 19.30
N THR A 279 18.07 2.40 19.35
CA THR A 279 17.65 3.37 20.38
C THR A 279 16.66 2.72 21.35
N PRO A 280 16.78 2.94 22.67
CA PRO A 280 15.77 2.49 23.63
C PRO A 280 14.40 3.10 23.35
N ILE A 281 13.32 2.33 23.45
CA ILE A 281 11.96 2.84 23.27
C ILE A 281 11.61 3.82 24.41
N PRO A 282 11.18 5.06 24.10
CA PRO A 282 10.76 6.03 25.11
C PRO A 282 9.61 5.49 25.98
N ARG A 283 9.61 5.85 27.27
CA ARG A 283 8.59 5.40 28.24
C ARG A 283 7.41 6.36 28.33
N TYR A 284 7.67 7.65 28.20
CA TYR A 284 6.68 8.72 28.33
C TYR A 284 6.56 9.46 27.01
N ARG A 285 5.34 9.57 26.50
CA ARG A 285 5.02 10.29 25.25
C ARG A 285 3.83 11.18 25.46
N THR A 286 3.93 12.42 24.99
CA THR A 286 2.85 13.41 25.04
C THR A 286 2.82 14.20 23.74
N LEU A 287 1.62 14.34 23.17
CA LEU A 287 1.35 15.28 22.08
C LEU A 287 0.68 16.54 22.61
N VAL A 288 1.10 17.69 22.10
CA VAL A 288 0.46 18.98 22.28
C VAL A 288 0.02 19.50 20.90
N ASN A 289 -1.29 19.47 20.64
CA ASN A 289 -1.93 19.90 19.40
C ASN A 289 -2.26 21.39 19.49
N VAL A 290 -1.41 22.27 18.96
CA VAL A 290 -1.55 23.73 19.02
C VAL A 290 -2.32 24.25 17.82
N LYS A 291 -3.36 25.04 18.07
CA LYS A 291 -4.36 25.51 17.10
C LYS A 291 -4.11 26.97 16.75
N TYR A 292 -4.20 27.30 15.46
CA TYR A 292 -3.95 28.64 14.94
C TYR A 292 -5.10 29.17 14.08
N ASP A 293 -5.24 30.50 14.07
CA ASP A 293 -6.18 31.26 13.23
C ASP A 293 -5.78 31.33 11.75
N SER A 294 -4.51 31.04 11.45
CA SER A 294 -3.97 31.03 10.10
C SER A 294 -2.73 30.13 9.99
N PHE A 295 -2.46 29.62 8.79
CA PHE A 295 -1.25 28.86 8.51
C PHE A 295 0.05 29.70 8.68
N PRO A 296 0.11 30.99 8.25
CA PRO A 296 1.24 31.85 8.56
C PRO A 296 1.52 32.01 10.05
N SER A 297 0.48 32.11 10.90
CA SER A 297 0.63 32.14 12.36
C SER A 297 1.33 30.87 12.87
N ALA A 298 0.92 29.70 12.38
CA ALA A 298 1.54 28.42 12.74
C ALA A 298 3.04 28.35 12.37
N LEU A 299 3.41 28.90 11.20
CA LEU A 299 4.81 28.94 10.73
C LEU A 299 5.66 29.99 11.46
N ARG A 300 5.11 31.16 11.78
CA ARG A 300 5.87 32.20 12.53
C ARG A 300 6.20 31.77 13.96
N ASN A 301 5.46 30.80 14.50
CA ASN A 301 5.77 30.16 15.77
C ASN A 301 6.86 29.07 15.66
N ALA A 302 7.46 28.84 14.47
CA ALA A 302 8.53 27.84 14.30
C ALA A 302 9.70 28.01 15.27
N PRO A 303 10.31 29.20 15.43
CA PRO A 303 11.45 29.36 16.34
C PRO A 303 11.05 29.14 17.80
N PHE A 304 9.83 29.57 18.17
CA PHE A 304 9.25 29.31 19.48
C PHE A 304 9.11 27.80 19.76
N MET A 305 8.69 27.03 18.77
CA MET A 305 8.52 25.58 18.89
C MET A 305 9.87 24.83 18.95
N VAL A 306 10.89 25.29 18.22
CA VAL A 306 12.25 24.72 18.32
C VAL A 306 12.81 24.90 19.74
N GLN A 307 12.58 26.06 20.36
CA GLN A 307 12.97 26.32 21.75
C GLN A 307 12.26 25.43 22.78
N ALA A 308 11.14 24.79 22.41
CA ALA A 308 10.43 23.89 23.31
C ALA A 308 11.16 22.56 23.56
N GLN A 309 12.25 22.28 22.81
CA GLN A 309 13.02 21.03 22.91
C GLN A 309 12.13 19.78 22.77
N ALA A 310 11.09 19.89 21.93
CA ALA A 310 10.23 18.78 21.56
C ALA A 310 11.01 17.76 20.71
N LEU A 311 10.56 16.51 20.73
CA LEU A 311 11.04 15.48 19.81
C LEU A 311 10.80 15.90 18.35
N SER A 312 9.60 16.39 18.05
CA SER A 312 9.22 16.81 16.71
C SER A 312 8.11 17.85 16.70
N VAL A 313 8.14 18.74 15.70
CA VAL A 313 7.07 19.72 15.43
C VAL A 313 6.59 19.59 13.99
N GLU A 314 5.45 18.95 13.82
CA GLU A 314 4.78 18.83 12.53
C GLU A 314 3.78 19.97 12.34
N THR A 315 3.61 20.45 11.11
CA THR A 315 2.51 21.37 10.77
C THR A 315 1.63 20.84 9.64
N VAL A 316 0.35 21.15 9.72
CA VAL A 316 -0.63 20.92 8.64
C VAL A 316 -1.48 22.17 8.40
N ASP A 317 -1.68 22.47 7.11
CA ASP A 317 -2.56 23.56 6.67
C ASP A 317 -4.05 23.18 6.74
N SER A 318 -4.91 24.17 6.56
CA SER A 318 -6.37 23.99 6.58
C SER A 318 -6.90 23.07 5.49
N ARG A 319 -6.21 22.95 4.34
CA ARG A 319 -6.63 22.09 3.23
C ARG A 319 -6.39 20.63 3.54
N VAL A 320 -5.21 20.30 4.08
CA VAL A 320 -4.87 18.96 4.58
C VAL A 320 -5.80 18.56 5.72
N LEU A 321 -6.08 19.48 6.65
CA LEU A 321 -7.03 19.25 7.74
C LEU A 321 -8.45 19.02 7.22
N GLY A 322 -8.90 19.79 6.22
CA GLY A 322 -10.21 19.60 5.58
C GLY A 322 -10.35 18.24 4.90
N LEU A 323 -9.30 17.77 4.22
CA LEU A 323 -9.25 16.42 3.65
C LEU A 323 -9.32 15.33 4.72
N ALA A 324 -8.63 15.52 5.85
CA ALA A 324 -8.70 14.61 6.98
C ALA A 324 -10.13 14.56 7.56
N ARG A 325 -10.79 15.72 7.74
CA ARG A 325 -12.17 15.84 8.23
C ARG A 325 -13.20 15.10 7.36
N ALA A 326 -12.96 15.03 6.06
CA ALA A 326 -13.81 14.32 5.10
C ALA A 326 -13.52 12.80 5.03
N ASP A 327 -12.41 12.33 5.60
CA ASP A 327 -12.03 10.92 5.63
C ASP A 327 -12.50 10.23 6.92
N ILE A 328 -12.73 8.92 6.84
CA ILE A 328 -13.18 8.11 7.99
C ILE A 328 -12.23 8.17 9.20
N ILE A 329 -10.95 8.46 8.98
CA ILE A 329 -9.96 8.63 10.05
C ILE A 329 -10.32 9.78 11.00
N TRP A 330 -11.12 10.75 10.55
CA TRP A 330 -11.54 11.87 11.41
C TRP A 330 -12.34 11.39 12.63
N HIS A 331 -13.15 10.35 12.48
CA HIS A 331 -13.98 9.86 13.58
C HIS A 331 -13.18 9.39 14.79
N SER A 332 -11.96 8.87 14.56
CA SER A 332 -11.06 8.45 15.63
C SER A 332 -10.21 9.59 16.18
N VAL A 333 -10.08 10.72 15.48
CA VAL A 333 -9.20 11.84 15.85
C VAL A 333 -9.95 13.06 16.38
N LYS A 334 -11.22 13.26 16.02
CA LYS A 334 -11.99 14.48 16.31
C LYS A 334 -12.02 14.88 17.80
N ALA A 335 -11.94 13.91 18.71
CA ALA A 335 -11.92 14.16 20.16
C ALA A 335 -10.59 14.79 20.64
N PHE A 336 -9.52 14.67 19.86
CA PHE A 336 -8.19 15.19 20.18
C PHE A 336 -7.86 16.50 19.44
N ILE A 337 -8.72 16.93 18.51
CA ILE A 337 -8.61 18.17 17.72
C ILE A 337 -10.00 18.80 17.61
N GLU A 338 -10.51 19.28 18.75
CA GLU A 338 -11.82 19.93 18.87
C GLU A 338 -11.80 21.34 18.30
N ASP A 339 -12.93 21.78 17.75
CA ASP A 339 -13.08 23.16 17.29
C ASP A 339 -13.18 24.12 18.47
N VAL A 340 -12.63 25.33 18.33
CA VAL A 340 -12.69 26.37 19.37
C VAL A 340 -13.92 27.24 19.10
N PRO A 341 -14.87 27.36 20.05
CA PRO A 341 -16.09 28.15 19.82
C PRO A 341 -15.79 29.58 19.36
N GLY A 342 -16.41 29.99 18.24
CA GLY A 342 -16.26 31.34 17.68
C GLY A 342 -14.93 31.63 16.96
N LYS A 343 -14.04 30.63 16.80
CA LYS A 343 -12.78 30.76 16.08
C LYS A 343 -12.65 29.64 15.03
N ASP A 344 -12.03 29.94 13.91
CA ASP A 344 -11.81 28.96 12.84
C ASP A 344 -10.39 28.38 12.89
N LEU A 345 -10.28 27.06 12.80
CA LEU A 345 -9.00 26.35 12.86
C LEU A 345 -8.38 26.26 11.47
N GLN A 346 -7.42 27.15 11.20
CA GLN A 346 -6.78 27.27 9.88
C GLN A 346 -5.33 26.77 9.83
N GLY A 347 -4.75 26.43 10.99
CA GLY A 347 -3.44 25.79 11.09
C GLY A 347 -3.28 24.97 12.37
N LEU A 348 -2.54 23.87 12.29
CA LEU A 348 -2.32 22.97 13.42
C LEU A 348 -0.83 22.59 13.49
N ASN A 349 -0.19 22.85 14.64
CA ASN A 349 1.10 22.25 14.96
C ASN A 349 0.90 21.06 15.91
N ILE A 350 1.47 19.91 15.55
CA ILE A 350 1.47 18.68 16.36
C ILE A 350 2.87 18.57 16.97
N VAL A 351 2.97 18.86 18.26
CA VAL A 351 4.24 18.89 19.00
C VAL A 351 4.35 17.62 19.84
N GLU A 352 5.41 16.84 19.64
CA GLU A 352 5.64 15.60 20.41
C GLU A 352 6.79 15.73 21.37
N PHE A 353 6.57 15.23 22.59
CA PHE A 353 7.60 14.92 23.56
C PHE A 353 7.70 13.41 23.73
N ALA A 354 8.91 12.89 23.78
CA ALA A 354 9.17 11.48 24.05
C ALA A 354 10.46 11.35 24.87
N ASP A 355 10.33 10.87 26.09
CA ASP A 355 11.43 10.83 27.05
C ASP A 355 11.41 9.50 27.84
N THR A 356 12.54 9.18 28.46
CA THR A 356 12.68 8.03 29.36
C THR A 356 12.49 8.40 30.83
N ASP A 357 12.69 9.68 31.17
CA ASP A 357 12.50 10.26 32.51
C ASP A 357 11.16 11.01 32.59
N GLU A 358 10.39 10.72 33.64
CA GLU A 358 9.05 11.30 33.82
C GLU A 358 9.07 12.77 34.22
N GLN A 359 10.04 13.16 35.07
CA GLN A 359 10.10 14.51 35.60
C GLN A 359 10.52 15.50 34.53
N GLU A 360 11.55 15.15 33.75
CA GLU A 360 11.98 15.92 32.59
C GLU A 360 10.85 16.05 31.57
N HIS A 361 10.15 14.95 31.27
CA HIS A 361 9.00 14.94 30.37
C HIS A 361 7.90 15.92 30.80
N GLN A 362 7.45 15.80 32.06
CA GLN A 362 6.39 16.65 32.61
C GLN A 362 6.82 18.12 32.65
N ALA A 363 8.08 18.41 32.98
CA ALA A 363 8.60 19.77 33.00
C ALA A 363 8.58 20.42 31.61
N LYS A 364 9.05 19.72 30.57
CA LYS A 364 9.04 20.21 29.18
C LYS A 364 7.61 20.49 28.69
N VAL A 365 6.69 19.55 28.92
CA VAL A 365 5.28 19.70 28.53
C VAL A 365 4.61 20.87 29.27
N ALA A 366 4.83 20.99 30.58
CA ALA A 366 4.25 22.05 31.40
C ALA A 366 4.77 23.44 30.97
N GLU A 367 6.07 23.56 30.68
CA GLU A 367 6.66 24.81 30.22
C GLU A 367 6.09 25.24 28.87
N LEU A 368 5.93 24.32 27.91
CA LEU A 368 5.28 24.64 26.64
C LEU A 368 3.85 25.14 26.84
N CYS A 369 3.05 24.42 27.64
CA CYS A 369 1.67 24.79 27.93
C CYS A 369 1.59 26.19 28.56
N ARG A 370 2.43 26.48 29.57
CA ARG A 370 2.49 27.78 30.24
C ARG A 370 2.80 28.92 29.26
N ARG A 371 3.70 28.70 28.31
CA ARG A 371 4.02 29.71 27.28
C ARG A 371 2.86 29.92 26.31
N ILE A 372 2.19 28.83 25.90
CA ILE A 372 0.99 28.90 25.03
C ILE A 372 -0.15 29.64 25.74
N ASP A 373 -0.37 29.39 27.03
CA ASP A 373 -1.37 30.11 27.84
C ASP A 373 -1.08 31.61 27.89
N GLY A 374 0.19 32.00 27.97
CA GLY A 374 0.61 33.40 27.88
C GLY A 374 0.19 34.06 26.56
N LEU A 375 0.45 33.39 25.43
CA LEU A 375 0.05 33.86 24.09
C LEU A 375 -1.47 33.95 23.94
N LEU A 376 -2.19 32.95 24.46
CA LEU A 376 -3.66 32.92 24.45
C LEU A 376 -4.27 34.07 25.27
N ALA A 377 -3.75 34.33 26.46
CA ALA A 377 -4.24 35.38 27.35
C ALA A 377 -4.04 36.78 26.74
N GLN A 378 -2.99 36.97 25.94
CA GLN A 378 -2.66 38.24 25.29
C GLN A 378 -3.29 38.37 23.89
N GLY A 379 -3.82 37.28 23.32
CA GLY A 379 -4.34 37.26 21.95
C GLY A 379 -3.25 37.39 20.88
N GLU A 380 -2.04 36.92 21.18
CA GLU A 380 -0.85 37.08 20.33
C GLU A 380 -0.54 35.83 19.50
N ALA A 381 0.33 36.01 18.50
CA ALA A 381 0.90 34.94 17.67
C ALA A 381 -0.13 34.05 16.94
N GLY A 382 -1.39 34.48 16.85
CA GLY A 382 -2.48 33.77 16.18
C GLY A 382 -2.88 32.45 16.84
N VAL A 383 -2.48 32.22 18.10
CA VAL A 383 -2.84 31.01 18.86
C VAL A 383 -4.31 31.11 19.27
N ILE A 384 -5.10 30.07 18.97
CA ILE A 384 -6.53 30.04 19.30
C ILE A 384 -6.90 28.97 20.33
N GLY A 385 -6.03 28.00 20.57
CA GLY A 385 -6.16 27.00 21.63
C GLY A 385 -5.11 25.89 21.51
N TYR A 386 -5.16 24.92 22.41
CA TYR A 386 -4.38 23.68 22.28
C TYR A 386 -5.08 22.51 22.99
N GLN A 387 -4.64 21.28 22.71
CA GLN A 387 -5.06 20.07 23.43
C GLN A 387 -3.86 19.17 23.70
N VAL A 388 -3.83 18.55 24.89
CA VAL A 388 -2.77 17.64 25.32
C VAL A 388 -3.26 16.19 25.27
N CYS A 389 -2.42 15.28 24.79
CA CYS A 389 -2.73 13.87 24.67
C CYS A 389 -1.52 13.00 25.05
N SER A 390 -1.61 12.30 26.19
CA SER A 390 -0.55 11.41 26.69
C SER A 390 -0.88 9.92 26.60
N HIS A 391 -2.08 9.57 26.13
CA HIS A 391 -2.47 8.17 25.93
C HIS A 391 -1.93 7.65 24.60
N LEU A 392 -1.04 6.64 24.64
CA LEU A 392 -0.30 6.15 23.48
C LEU A 392 -1.18 5.74 22.27
N PRO A 393 -2.25 4.95 22.41
CA PRO A 393 -3.15 4.65 21.29
C PRO A 393 -3.77 5.90 20.63
N SER A 394 -4.02 6.95 21.41
CA SER A 394 -4.56 8.21 20.91
C SER A 394 -3.50 8.99 20.10
N ILE A 395 -2.25 9.00 20.58
CA ILE A 395 -1.09 9.56 19.87
C ILE A 395 -0.90 8.87 18.52
N GLU A 396 -0.92 7.53 18.50
CA GLU A 396 -0.78 6.74 17.28
C GLU A 396 -1.90 7.04 16.26
N THR A 397 -3.11 7.33 16.75
CA THR A 397 -4.25 7.67 15.89
C THR A 397 -4.08 9.04 15.22
N ILE A 398 -3.58 10.06 15.95
CA ILE A 398 -3.26 11.38 15.37
C ILE A 398 -2.18 11.24 14.29
N TYR A 399 -1.13 10.46 14.55
CA TYR A 399 -0.09 10.22 13.56
C TYR A 399 -0.56 9.40 12.36
N ALA A 400 -1.45 8.43 12.56
CA ALA A 400 -2.07 7.70 11.47
C ALA A 400 -2.84 8.66 10.54
N MET A 401 -3.55 9.65 11.10
CA MET A 401 -4.18 10.73 10.33
C MET A 401 -3.15 11.57 9.58
N ARG A 402 -2.09 12.03 10.24
CA ARG A 402 -1.03 12.83 9.60
C ARG A 402 -0.37 12.10 8.43
N LYS A 403 0.01 10.83 8.62
CA LYS A 403 0.61 9.96 7.59
C LYS A 403 -0.38 9.68 6.44
N LYS A 404 -1.66 9.45 6.75
CA LYS A 404 -2.70 9.19 5.74
C LYS A 404 -3.04 10.42 4.90
N SER A 405 -3.04 11.62 5.51
CA SER A 405 -3.46 12.86 4.85
C SER A 405 -2.62 13.22 3.62
N VAL A 406 -1.32 12.88 3.63
CA VAL A 406 -0.43 13.02 2.45
C VAL A 406 -0.90 12.15 1.28
N GLY A 407 -1.38 10.94 1.57
CA GLY A 407 -1.98 10.06 0.57
C GLY A 407 -3.31 10.61 0.03
N LEU A 408 -4.13 11.21 0.90
CA LEU A 408 -5.43 11.76 0.53
C LEU A 408 -5.33 12.93 -0.45
N LEU A 409 -4.26 13.75 -0.37
CA LEU A 409 -3.96 14.78 -1.36
C LEU A 409 -3.93 14.20 -2.79
N GLY A 410 -3.37 12.98 -2.96
CA GLY A 410 -3.31 12.32 -4.26
C GLY A 410 -4.67 11.86 -4.82
N ASN A 411 -5.72 11.82 -3.99
CA ASN A 411 -7.10 11.47 -4.39
C ASN A 411 -7.98 12.72 -4.56
N ALA A 412 -7.40 13.90 -4.73
CA ALA A 412 -8.12 15.11 -5.10
C ALA A 412 -9.01 14.86 -6.33
N GLU A 413 -10.19 15.49 -6.36
CA GLU A 413 -11.14 15.38 -7.47
C GLU A 413 -10.64 16.11 -8.72
N GLY A 414 -11.12 15.70 -9.89
CA GLY A 414 -10.72 16.27 -11.17
C GLY A 414 -9.40 15.72 -11.72
N ARG A 415 -8.96 16.30 -12.85
CA ARG A 415 -7.77 15.86 -13.61
C ARG A 415 -6.45 16.39 -13.03
N LYS A 416 -6.47 17.60 -12.44
CA LYS A 416 -5.29 18.16 -11.76
C LYS A 416 -5.07 17.38 -10.46
N LYS A 417 -3.88 16.80 -10.30
CA LYS A 417 -3.49 16.04 -9.11
C LYS A 417 -2.29 16.71 -8.43
N PRO A 418 -2.24 16.78 -7.10
CA PRO A 418 -1.03 17.18 -6.38
C PRO A 418 0.15 16.27 -6.73
N VAL A 419 1.23 16.87 -7.25
CA VAL A 419 2.42 16.16 -7.73
C VAL A 419 3.66 16.52 -6.90
N ALA A 420 4.50 15.53 -6.66
CA ALA A 420 5.76 15.66 -5.94
C ALA A 420 6.88 16.06 -6.92
N PHE A 421 7.20 17.36 -7.00
CA PHE A 421 8.33 17.85 -7.81
C PHE A 421 9.02 19.10 -7.24
N THR A 422 8.31 19.87 -6.40
CA THR A 422 8.83 21.07 -5.69
C THR A 422 8.91 20.88 -4.18
N GLU A 423 8.71 19.67 -3.69
CA GLU A 423 8.80 19.36 -2.27
C GLU A 423 10.26 19.20 -1.80
N ASP A 424 10.44 19.18 -0.49
CA ASP A 424 11.72 18.90 0.20
C ASP A 424 12.74 20.05 0.16
N THR A 425 12.24 21.28 0.13
CA THR A 425 13.06 22.48 0.31
C THR A 425 13.35 22.70 1.79
N ALA A 426 14.63 22.82 2.14
CA ALA A 426 15.12 23.10 3.48
C ALA A 426 15.72 24.51 3.53
N VAL A 427 15.22 25.37 4.40
CA VAL A 427 15.75 26.73 4.66
C VAL A 427 16.01 26.91 6.16
N PRO A 428 16.83 27.88 6.58
CA PRO A 428 16.97 28.20 7.99
C PRO A 428 15.58 28.47 8.64
N PRO A 429 15.25 27.88 9.82
CA PRO A 429 13.93 28.01 10.44
C PRO A 429 13.45 29.46 10.63
N GLU A 430 14.37 30.38 10.90
CA GLU A 430 14.12 31.82 11.02
C GLU A 430 13.61 32.47 9.72
N SER A 431 13.95 31.88 8.58
CA SER A 431 13.55 32.35 7.24
C SER A 431 12.35 31.59 6.68
N LEU A 432 11.88 30.53 7.36
CA LEU A 432 10.86 29.61 6.84
C LEU A 432 9.54 30.33 6.53
N ALA A 433 9.08 31.21 7.41
CA ALA A 433 7.80 31.91 7.21
C ALA A 433 7.82 32.77 5.94
N ASP A 434 8.87 33.59 5.75
CA ASP A 434 8.98 34.49 4.60
C ASP A 434 9.20 33.72 3.29
N PHE A 435 10.04 32.68 3.31
CA PHE A 435 10.22 31.76 2.19
C PHE A 435 8.87 31.17 1.73
N ILE A 436 8.04 30.69 2.67
CA ILE A 436 6.73 30.11 2.33
C ILE A 436 5.75 31.16 1.81
N MET A 437 5.81 32.40 2.27
CA MET A 437 4.95 33.46 1.74
C MET A 437 5.29 33.80 0.29
N GLU A 438 6.58 33.90 -0.05
CA GLU A 438 6.99 34.08 -1.44
C GLU A 438 6.72 32.85 -2.30
N PHE A 439 6.89 31.64 -1.75
CA PHE A 439 6.58 30.41 -2.48
C PHE A 439 5.07 30.32 -2.77
N ARG A 440 4.20 30.71 -1.83
CA ARG A 440 2.76 30.81 -2.08
C ARG A 440 2.44 31.82 -3.16
N ALA A 441 2.99 33.04 -3.06
CA ALA A 441 2.80 34.06 -4.09
C ALA A 441 3.27 33.60 -5.49
N LEU A 442 4.36 32.83 -5.56
CA LEU A 442 4.83 32.19 -6.80
C LEU A 442 3.77 31.24 -7.36
N LEU A 443 3.26 30.30 -6.55
CA LEU A 443 2.27 29.32 -7.00
C LEU A 443 0.92 29.97 -7.36
N ASP A 444 0.48 30.95 -6.55
CA ASP A 444 -0.73 31.73 -6.77
C ASP A 444 -0.63 32.55 -8.07
N GLY A 445 0.55 33.10 -8.38
CA GLY A 445 0.83 33.81 -9.63
C GLY A 445 0.69 32.93 -10.88
N HIS A 446 0.77 31.60 -10.74
CA HIS A 446 0.49 30.63 -11.81
C HIS A 446 -0.92 30.01 -11.70
N GLY A 447 -1.74 30.44 -10.74
CA GLY A 447 -3.10 29.94 -10.54
C GLY A 447 -3.19 28.46 -10.16
N LEU A 448 -2.21 27.98 -9.38
CA LEU A 448 -2.13 26.58 -8.97
C LEU A 448 -2.76 26.35 -7.59
N ASP A 449 -3.59 25.31 -7.48
CA ASP A 449 -3.93 24.72 -6.18
C ASP A 449 -2.71 23.95 -5.63
N TYR A 450 -2.52 23.95 -4.32
CA TYR A 450 -1.45 23.18 -3.67
C TYR A 450 -1.83 22.77 -2.24
N GLY A 451 -1.13 21.77 -1.72
CA GLY A 451 -1.15 21.40 -0.30
C GLY A 451 0.24 21.52 0.32
N MET A 452 0.30 21.97 1.56
CA MET A 452 1.55 22.20 2.31
C MET A 452 1.55 21.46 3.64
N PHE A 453 2.66 20.79 3.96
CA PHE A 453 2.88 20.09 5.23
C PHE A 453 4.38 19.87 5.45
N GLY A 454 4.84 19.65 6.68
CA GLY A 454 6.24 19.30 6.92
C GLY A 454 6.73 19.49 8.34
N HIS A 455 8.06 19.47 8.45
CA HIS A 455 8.84 19.49 9.68
C HIS A 455 9.31 20.92 9.94
N VAL A 456 8.51 21.66 10.71
CA VAL A 456 8.75 23.08 10.96
C VAL A 456 10.05 23.30 11.72
N ASP A 457 10.33 22.41 12.66
CA ASP A 457 11.52 22.37 13.49
C ASP A 457 12.81 22.18 12.69
N ALA A 458 12.76 21.40 11.60
CA ALA A 458 13.89 21.18 10.72
C ALA A 458 14.01 22.19 9.57
N GLY A 459 13.11 23.17 9.47
CA GLY A 459 13.08 24.13 8.36
C GLY A 459 12.68 23.52 7.02
N VAL A 460 11.99 22.36 7.02
CA VAL A 460 11.63 21.60 5.82
C VAL A 460 10.13 21.60 5.60
N LEU A 461 9.69 22.05 4.42
CA LEU A 461 8.30 21.94 4.00
C LEU A 461 8.16 21.16 2.69
N HIS A 462 7.09 20.37 2.62
CA HIS A 462 6.67 19.64 1.43
C HIS A 462 5.50 20.37 0.79
N VAL A 463 5.74 20.86 -0.43
CA VAL A 463 4.76 21.60 -1.22
C VAL A 463 4.43 20.81 -2.47
N ARG A 464 3.14 20.50 -2.67
CA ARG A 464 2.65 19.71 -3.81
C ARG A 464 1.63 20.50 -4.64
N PRO A 465 2.06 21.21 -5.69
CA PRO A 465 1.16 21.85 -6.65
C PRO A 465 0.33 20.82 -7.42
N ALA A 466 -0.91 21.16 -7.75
CA ALA A 466 -1.82 20.32 -8.51
C ALA A 466 -1.71 20.60 -10.02
N LEU A 467 -1.28 19.59 -10.78
CA LEU A 467 -1.12 19.67 -12.24
C LEU A 467 -1.82 18.49 -12.93
N ASP A 468 -2.32 18.71 -14.14
CA ASP A 468 -2.68 17.64 -15.08
C ASP A 468 -1.47 17.33 -15.98
N LEU A 469 -0.69 16.31 -15.63
CA LEU A 469 0.48 15.93 -16.43
C LEU A 469 0.13 15.25 -17.76
N CYS A 470 -1.15 15.06 -18.07
CA CYS A 470 -1.55 14.70 -19.42
C CYS A 470 -1.69 15.91 -20.34
N ASP A 471 -1.72 17.13 -19.80
CA ASP A 471 -1.68 18.39 -20.53
C ASP A 471 -0.22 18.78 -20.83
N PRO A 472 0.18 18.88 -22.12
CA PRO A 472 1.54 19.27 -22.50
C PRO A 472 2.00 20.61 -21.93
N GLU A 473 1.11 21.59 -21.81
CA GLU A 473 1.49 22.93 -21.32
C GLU A 473 1.78 22.90 -19.81
N GLN A 474 1.01 22.12 -19.05
CA GLN A 474 1.25 21.94 -17.62
C GLN A 474 2.50 21.09 -17.33
N GLU A 475 2.88 20.19 -18.25
CA GLU A 475 4.18 19.52 -18.19
C GLU A 475 5.34 20.51 -18.37
N VAL A 476 5.22 21.50 -19.27
CA VAL A 476 6.22 22.58 -19.41
C VAL A 476 6.20 23.50 -18.18
N LEU A 477 5.02 23.76 -17.61
CA LEU A 477 4.89 24.55 -16.39
C LEU A 477 5.65 23.91 -15.22
N LEU A 478 5.63 22.58 -15.08
CA LEU A 478 6.40 21.85 -14.06
C LEU A 478 7.88 22.24 -14.09
N ARG A 479 8.50 22.32 -15.28
CA ARG A 479 9.89 22.74 -15.46
C ARG A 479 10.10 24.18 -14.95
N ARG A 480 9.27 25.12 -15.43
CA ARG A 480 9.38 26.55 -15.06
C ARG A 480 9.26 26.75 -13.55
N ILE A 481 8.29 26.11 -12.91
CA ILE A 481 8.11 26.17 -11.46
C ILE A 481 9.34 25.57 -10.74
N SER A 482 9.90 24.46 -11.24
CA SER A 482 11.09 23.86 -10.66
C SER A 482 12.27 24.84 -10.66
N ASP A 483 12.56 25.48 -11.80
CA ASP A 483 13.64 26.47 -11.92
C ASP A 483 13.40 27.67 -10.98
N GLN A 484 12.17 28.17 -10.87
CA GLN A 484 11.83 29.28 -9.98
C GLN A 484 11.96 28.91 -8.50
N VAL A 485 11.57 27.69 -8.10
CA VAL A 485 11.72 27.21 -6.72
C VAL A 485 13.18 26.97 -6.36
N VAL A 486 14.02 26.53 -7.31
CA VAL A 486 15.49 26.45 -7.12
C VAL A 486 16.04 27.83 -6.79
N ALA A 487 15.70 28.85 -7.61
CA ALA A 487 16.16 30.22 -7.38
C ALA A 487 15.65 30.78 -6.04
N LEU A 488 14.38 30.53 -5.70
CA LEU A 488 13.78 30.98 -4.44
C LEU A 488 14.46 30.32 -3.24
N THR A 489 14.74 29.02 -3.30
CA THR A 489 15.41 28.30 -2.21
C THR A 489 16.83 28.82 -1.99
N ALA A 490 17.56 29.09 -3.09
CA ALA A 490 18.89 29.68 -3.03
C ALA A 490 18.89 31.10 -2.43
N LYS A 491 17.87 31.93 -2.75
CA LYS A 491 17.70 33.28 -2.18
C LYS A 491 17.68 33.27 -0.65
N TYR A 492 17.11 32.22 -0.06
CA TYR A 492 17.00 32.06 1.40
C TYR A 492 18.12 31.19 2.01
N GLY A 493 19.22 30.95 1.27
CA GLY A 493 20.35 30.16 1.77
C GLY A 493 20.03 28.68 2.02
N GLY A 494 19.00 28.15 1.37
CA GLY A 494 18.50 26.80 1.55
C GLY A 494 19.04 25.76 0.57
N LEU A 495 18.52 24.54 0.68
CA LEU A 495 18.80 23.39 -0.18
C LEU A 495 17.49 22.81 -0.74
N MET A 496 17.56 22.26 -1.95
CA MET A 496 16.40 21.65 -2.65
C MET A 496 16.06 20.23 -2.20
N TRP A 497 16.93 19.60 -1.40
CA TRP A 497 16.82 18.19 -0.99
C TRP A 497 17.24 18.02 0.47
N GLY A 498 16.27 18.14 1.38
CA GLY A 498 16.46 17.91 2.81
C GLY A 498 16.44 16.43 3.21
N GLU A 499 15.61 15.60 2.58
CA GLU A 499 15.40 14.19 2.98
C GLU A 499 15.04 13.21 1.84
N HIS A 500 14.55 13.69 0.71
CA HIS A 500 14.04 12.83 -0.37
C HIS A 500 15.11 12.44 -1.40
N GLY A 501 16.27 13.09 -1.44
CA GLY A 501 17.27 12.89 -2.49
C GLY A 501 16.95 13.61 -3.81
N LYS A 502 17.86 13.54 -4.77
CA LYS A 502 17.89 14.31 -6.01
C LYS A 502 17.19 13.63 -7.18
N GLY A 503 17.50 12.37 -7.49
CA GLY A 503 16.90 11.64 -8.62
C GLY A 503 17.03 12.36 -9.97
N PHE A 504 15.91 12.70 -10.62
CA PHE A 504 15.88 13.49 -11.87
C PHE A 504 16.11 14.99 -11.69
N ARG A 505 16.13 15.48 -10.45
CA ARG A 505 16.41 16.89 -10.16
C ARG A 505 17.91 17.19 -10.11
N SER A 506 18.76 16.22 -10.42
CA SER A 506 20.21 16.30 -10.22
C SER A 506 20.91 17.28 -11.13
N GLU A 507 20.30 17.70 -12.23
CA GLU A 507 20.79 18.80 -13.07
C GLU A 507 21.07 20.09 -12.29
N TYR A 508 20.40 20.32 -11.15
CA TYR A 508 20.64 21.49 -10.31
C TYR A 508 21.86 21.36 -9.39
N SER A 509 22.44 20.15 -9.25
CA SER A 509 23.54 19.90 -8.30
C SER A 509 24.74 20.82 -8.50
N PRO A 510 25.26 21.06 -9.71
CA PRO A 510 26.43 21.92 -9.90
C PRO A 510 26.29 23.30 -9.26
N ALA A 511 25.09 23.90 -9.30
CA ALA A 511 24.82 25.22 -8.72
C ALA A 511 24.91 25.24 -7.18
N PHE A 512 24.57 24.12 -6.51
CA PHE A 512 24.60 24.03 -5.04
C PHE A 512 25.98 23.62 -4.49
N PHE A 513 26.81 22.95 -5.28
CA PHE A 513 28.15 22.51 -4.85
C PHE A 513 29.27 23.47 -5.28
N GLY A 514 29.04 24.32 -6.28
CA GLY A 514 30.03 25.30 -6.72
C GLY A 514 31.38 24.66 -7.03
N GLU A 515 32.44 25.17 -6.40
CA GLU A 515 33.82 24.69 -6.60
C GLU A 515 34.05 23.25 -6.12
N LEU A 516 33.20 22.71 -5.24
CA LEU A 516 33.27 21.33 -4.77
C LEU A 516 32.69 20.33 -5.79
N TRP A 517 32.05 20.80 -6.85
CA TRP A 517 31.43 19.93 -7.86
C TRP A 517 32.43 18.93 -8.47
N GLU A 518 33.64 19.37 -8.78
CA GLU A 518 34.66 18.48 -9.33
C GLU A 518 35.09 17.39 -8.35
N GLU A 519 35.09 17.67 -7.04
CA GLU A 519 35.42 16.67 -6.03
C GLU A 519 34.34 15.59 -5.97
N LEU A 520 33.06 15.94 -6.13
CA LEU A 520 31.99 14.95 -6.27
C LEU A 520 32.22 14.06 -7.51
N GLN A 521 32.69 14.65 -8.60
CA GLN A 521 33.00 13.90 -9.82
C GLN A 521 34.19 12.96 -9.63
N ARG A 522 35.20 13.36 -8.84
CA ARG A 522 36.34 12.51 -8.47
C ARG A 522 35.92 11.38 -7.54
N VAL A 523 35.04 11.64 -6.58
CA VAL A 523 34.41 10.58 -5.75
C VAL A 523 33.70 9.57 -6.65
N LYS A 524 32.82 10.04 -7.54
CA LYS A 524 32.11 9.15 -8.48
C LYS A 524 33.08 8.32 -9.32
N GLY A 525 34.14 8.94 -9.85
CA GLY A 525 35.17 8.25 -10.64
C GLY A 525 35.95 7.19 -9.87
N ALA A 526 36.23 7.43 -8.58
CA ALA A 526 36.93 6.45 -7.74
C ALA A 526 36.10 5.16 -7.54
N PHE A 527 34.78 5.27 -7.39
CA PHE A 527 33.88 4.13 -7.19
C PHE A 527 33.40 3.47 -8.49
N ASP A 528 33.12 4.28 -9.51
CA ASP A 528 32.47 3.85 -10.76
C ASP A 528 33.02 4.68 -11.95
N PRO A 529 34.25 4.38 -12.40
CA PRO A 529 34.94 5.16 -13.44
C PRO A 529 34.22 5.14 -14.79
N ASP A 530 33.54 4.03 -15.10
CA ASP A 530 32.81 3.84 -16.36
C ASP A 530 31.36 4.35 -16.29
N ASN A 531 30.96 4.92 -15.15
CA ASN A 531 29.63 5.48 -14.91
C ASN A 531 28.49 4.48 -15.20
N ARG A 532 28.61 3.26 -14.70
CA ARG A 532 27.66 2.16 -14.96
C ARG A 532 26.63 1.98 -13.87
N ILE A 533 26.88 2.49 -12.67
CA ILE A 533 26.06 2.31 -11.47
C ILE A 533 25.23 3.57 -11.22
N ASN A 534 23.92 3.46 -11.43
CA ASN A 534 22.93 4.53 -11.37
C ASN A 534 23.37 5.87 -12.04
N PRO A 535 23.75 5.85 -13.34
CA PRO A 535 24.31 6.99 -14.03
C PRO A 535 23.39 8.23 -14.01
N GLY A 536 23.98 9.41 -13.82
CA GLY A 536 23.25 10.68 -13.94
C GLY A 536 22.57 11.17 -12.67
N LYS A 537 22.35 10.32 -11.66
CA LYS A 537 21.48 10.63 -10.50
C LYS A 537 22.08 11.49 -9.41
N ILE A 538 23.40 11.50 -9.20
CA ILE A 538 24.03 12.41 -8.22
C ILE A 538 25.11 13.20 -8.93
N CYS A 539 26.02 12.48 -9.56
CA CYS A 539 27.20 13.03 -10.20
C CYS A 539 27.69 12.07 -11.30
N MET A 540 28.54 12.58 -12.19
CA MET A 540 29.24 11.83 -13.24
C MET A 540 30.73 11.78 -12.92
N PRO A 541 31.49 10.78 -13.40
CA PRO A 541 32.95 10.80 -13.25
C PRO A 541 33.58 12.01 -13.92
N TYR A 542 34.65 12.53 -13.31
CA TYR A 542 35.37 13.70 -13.80
C TYR A 542 35.92 13.44 -15.21
N GLY A 543 35.71 14.37 -16.15
CA GLY A 543 36.20 14.25 -17.52
C GLY A 543 35.49 13.19 -18.40
N SER A 544 34.43 12.53 -17.93
CA SER A 544 33.74 11.47 -18.69
C SER A 544 32.90 11.95 -19.88
N GLY A 545 32.55 13.24 -19.95
CA GLY A 545 31.63 13.79 -20.95
C GLY A 545 30.16 13.34 -20.79
N ALA A 546 29.85 12.54 -19.76
CA ALA A 546 28.50 12.06 -19.50
C ALA A 546 27.61 13.16 -18.89
N SER A 547 26.29 13.07 -19.10
CA SER A 547 25.32 14.08 -18.66
C SER A 547 24.51 13.64 -17.43
N LEU A 548 24.16 14.61 -16.58
CA LEU A 548 23.20 14.40 -15.50
C LEU A 548 21.80 14.11 -16.06
N VAL A 549 20.98 13.41 -15.28
CA VAL A 549 19.56 13.33 -15.60
C VAL A 549 18.88 14.69 -15.35
N SER A 550 17.78 14.92 -16.05
CA SER A 550 17.05 16.20 -16.03
C SER A 550 15.58 16.02 -15.62
N VAL A 551 14.98 17.06 -15.05
CA VAL A 551 13.55 17.16 -14.76
C VAL A 551 12.67 17.02 -16.01
N ASP A 552 13.26 17.19 -17.20
CA ASP A 552 12.63 16.92 -18.49
C ASP A 552 12.63 15.43 -18.88
N GLY A 553 13.09 14.56 -17.98
CA GLY A 553 13.00 13.12 -18.09
C GLY A 553 11.57 12.63 -18.40
N PRO A 554 11.41 11.42 -18.95
CA PRO A 554 10.14 10.93 -19.45
C PRO A 554 9.11 10.79 -18.32
N LYS A 555 8.04 11.57 -18.40
CA LYS A 555 6.96 11.58 -17.41
C LYS A 555 5.87 10.58 -17.78
N ARG A 556 5.24 10.00 -16.76
CA ARG A 556 4.11 9.07 -16.92
C ARG A 556 2.96 9.70 -17.71
N GLY A 557 2.68 10.98 -17.47
CA GLY A 557 1.62 11.73 -18.16
C GLY A 557 1.76 11.80 -19.69
N LYS A 558 3.00 11.70 -20.22
CA LYS A 558 3.28 11.62 -21.67
C LYS A 558 2.77 10.31 -22.29
N PHE A 559 2.79 9.21 -21.54
CA PHE A 559 2.25 7.93 -21.98
C PHE A 559 0.73 7.91 -21.78
N ASP A 560 0.25 8.36 -20.62
CA ASP A 560 -1.17 8.35 -20.28
C ASP A 560 -2.02 9.21 -21.24
N ARG A 561 -1.49 10.35 -21.73
CA ARG A 561 -2.23 11.23 -22.66
C ARG A 561 -2.49 10.61 -24.04
N GLN A 562 -1.79 9.54 -24.41
CA GLN A 562 -2.05 8.78 -25.64
C GLN A 562 -3.36 7.98 -25.55
N ILE A 563 -3.89 7.77 -24.34
CA ILE A 563 -5.19 7.12 -24.11
C ILE A 563 -6.30 8.17 -24.29
N PRO A 564 -7.34 7.91 -25.11
CA PRO A 564 -8.46 8.83 -25.29
C PRO A 564 -9.10 9.25 -23.97
N ILE A 565 -9.53 10.52 -23.89
CA ILE A 565 -10.07 11.12 -22.66
C ILE A 565 -11.25 10.31 -22.10
N ALA A 566 -12.22 9.92 -22.95
CA ALA A 566 -13.38 9.13 -22.54
C ALA A 566 -12.98 7.78 -21.92
N VAL A 567 -11.94 7.14 -22.45
CA VAL A 567 -11.39 5.90 -21.90
C VAL A 567 -10.73 6.16 -20.54
N ARG A 568 -9.93 7.22 -20.42
CA ARG A 568 -9.31 7.60 -19.13
C ARG A 568 -10.35 7.86 -18.04
N GLU A 569 -11.40 8.60 -18.37
CA GLU A 569 -12.51 8.90 -17.45
C GLU A 569 -13.27 7.63 -17.04
N SER A 570 -13.49 6.70 -17.98
CA SER A 570 -14.12 5.40 -17.69
C SER A 570 -13.24 4.47 -16.84
N TYR A 571 -11.91 4.57 -16.96
CA TYR A 571 -10.93 3.76 -16.20
C TYR A 571 -10.21 4.57 -15.11
N THR A 572 -10.81 5.65 -14.60
CA THR A 572 -10.19 6.60 -13.66
C THR A 572 -9.46 5.92 -12.50
N ARG A 573 -10.02 4.86 -11.90
CA ARG A 573 -9.39 4.14 -10.77
C ARG A 573 -8.12 3.36 -11.11
N ALA A 574 -7.84 3.09 -12.38
CA ALA A 574 -6.55 2.60 -12.85
C ALA A 574 -5.60 3.77 -13.17
N MET A 575 -6.13 4.83 -13.79
CA MET A 575 -5.37 6.02 -14.20
C MET A 575 -4.80 6.80 -13.01
N ASP A 576 -5.58 6.93 -11.93
CA ASP A 576 -5.22 7.72 -10.75
C ASP A 576 -4.01 7.18 -9.98
N CYS A 577 -3.63 5.91 -10.17
CA CYS A 577 -2.54 5.29 -9.42
C CYS A 577 -1.23 6.09 -9.57
N ASN A 578 -0.86 6.80 -8.49
CA ASN A 578 0.29 7.70 -8.50
C ASN A 578 1.64 7.01 -8.26
N GLY A 579 1.63 5.74 -7.84
CA GLY A 579 2.84 4.96 -7.63
C GLY A 579 3.36 4.90 -6.19
N ASN A 580 2.62 5.41 -5.20
CA ASN A 580 3.01 5.48 -3.78
C ASN A 580 3.43 4.15 -3.12
N GLY A 581 3.05 3.01 -3.71
CA GLY A 581 3.53 1.70 -3.30
C GLY A 581 2.96 1.18 -1.98
N LEU A 582 1.92 1.78 -1.38
CA LEU A 582 1.33 1.29 -0.12
C LEU A 582 0.92 -0.20 -0.20
N CYS A 583 0.59 -0.68 -1.39
CA CYS A 583 0.32 -2.09 -1.63
C CYS A 583 1.51 -3.05 -1.43
N PHE A 584 2.71 -2.53 -1.18
CA PHE A 584 3.92 -3.30 -0.84
C PHE A 584 4.17 -3.39 0.67
N THR A 585 3.19 -3.00 1.50
CA THR A 585 3.32 -3.09 2.96
C THR A 585 3.75 -4.50 3.41
N PHE A 586 4.70 -4.55 4.35
CA PHE A 586 5.18 -5.81 4.92
C PHE A 586 4.17 -6.43 5.91
N GLU A 587 3.28 -5.63 6.49
CA GLU A 587 2.28 -6.03 7.48
C GLU A 587 1.46 -7.22 6.97
N THR A 588 1.55 -8.37 7.62
CA THR A 588 0.92 -9.61 7.13
C THR A 588 -0.58 -9.65 7.36
N ASP A 589 -1.06 -8.96 8.39
CA ASP A 589 -2.46 -8.82 8.79
C ASP A 589 -3.23 -7.75 7.99
N SER A 590 -2.55 -6.91 7.23
CA SER A 590 -3.21 -5.94 6.34
C SER A 590 -3.92 -6.64 5.15
N PRO A 591 -5.23 -6.40 4.92
CA PRO A 591 -5.99 -6.99 3.81
C PRO A 591 -5.49 -6.64 2.40
N MET A 592 -4.77 -5.53 2.21
CA MET A 592 -4.20 -5.11 0.93
C MET A 592 -2.68 -5.38 0.88
N CYS A 593 -2.12 -6.09 -0.09
CA CYS A 593 -2.69 -6.99 -1.09
C CYS A 593 -2.06 -8.37 -0.90
N PRO A 594 -2.83 -9.45 -0.66
CA PRO A 594 -2.28 -10.73 -0.23
C PRO A 594 -1.45 -11.42 -1.33
N SER A 595 -1.78 -11.21 -2.61
CA SER A 595 -1.09 -11.88 -3.71
C SER A 595 0.39 -11.47 -3.81
N VAL A 596 0.72 -10.18 -3.65
CA VAL A 596 2.13 -9.72 -3.69
C VAL A 596 2.89 -10.09 -2.43
N LYS A 597 2.22 -10.21 -1.28
CA LYS A 597 2.86 -10.64 -0.02
C LYS A 597 3.40 -12.07 -0.09
N ILE A 598 2.71 -12.93 -0.84
CA ILE A 598 3.15 -14.31 -1.10
C ILE A 598 4.04 -14.43 -2.33
N SER A 599 3.63 -13.88 -3.48
CA SER A 599 4.42 -14.06 -4.71
C SER A 599 5.72 -13.26 -4.71
N LYS A 600 5.81 -12.20 -3.89
CA LYS A 600 6.88 -11.18 -3.92
C LYS A 600 7.08 -10.57 -5.32
N ASP A 601 6.05 -10.65 -6.17
CA ASP A 601 6.05 -10.13 -7.52
C ASP A 601 5.13 -8.90 -7.61
N ARG A 602 5.76 -7.75 -7.90
CA ARG A 602 5.09 -6.45 -7.95
C ARG A 602 4.04 -6.36 -9.07
N ARG A 603 4.10 -7.20 -10.11
CA ARG A 603 3.03 -7.34 -11.12
C ARG A 603 1.69 -7.67 -10.46
N HIS A 604 1.71 -8.48 -9.39
CA HIS A 604 0.54 -8.91 -8.64
C HIS A 604 0.13 -7.93 -7.52
N SER A 605 0.55 -6.67 -7.59
CA SER A 605 0.07 -5.60 -6.71
C SER A 605 -0.97 -4.70 -7.41
N PRO A 606 -1.80 -3.95 -6.67
CA PRO A 606 -2.61 -2.86 -7.23
C PRO A 606 -1.80 -1.90 -8.13
N LYS A 607 -0.60 -1.48 -7.70
CA LYS A 607 0.28 -0.61 -8.50
C LYS A 607 0.68 -1.28 -9.82
N GLY A 608 1.13 -2.54 -9.77
CA GLY A 608 1.52 -3.31 -10.95
C GLY A 608 0.36 -3.49 -11.92
N ARG A 609 -0.80 -3.93 -11.43
CA ARG A 609 -2.00 -4.13 -12.26
C ARG A 609 -2.54 -2.85 -12.88
N ALA A 610 -2.50 -1.73 -12.14
CA ALA A 610 -2.86 -0.42 -12.69
C ALA A 610 -1.87 0.02 -13.79
N GLY A 611 -0.56 -0.17 -13.59
CA GLY A 611 0.47 0.05 -14.61
C GLY A 611 0.22 -0.77 -15.88
N LEU A 612 0.00 -2.08 -15.74
CA LEU A 612 -0.29 -2.98 -16.85
C LEU A 612 -1.58 -2.61 -17.58
N MET A 613 -2.64 -2.23 -16.84
CA MET A 613 -3.90 -1.78 -17.44
C MET A 613 -3.70 -0.50 -18.26
N ARG A 614 -2.97 0.49 -17.74
CA ARG A 614 -2.67 1.75 -18.46
C ARG A 614 -1.94 1.46 -19.77
N GLU A 615 -0.89 0.65 -19.71
CA GLU A 615 -0.12 0.30 -20.90
C GLU A 615 -0.95 -0.51 -21.90
N TRP A 616 -1.80 -1.42 -21.43
CA TRP A 616 -2.71 -2.17 -22.29
C TRP A 616 -3.70 -1.25 -23.01
N LEU A 617 -4.32 -0.31 -22.29
CA LEU A 617 -5.21 0.69 -22.89
C LEU A 617 -4.48 1.61 -23.88
N ARG A 618 -3.24 1.99 -23.58
CA ARG A 618 -2.38 2.79 -24.46
C ARG A 618 -2.12 2.06 -25.78
N GLN A 619 -1.71 0.79 -25.73
CA GLN A 619 -1.44 0.00 -26.92
C GLN A 619 -2.71 -0.30 -27.75
N LEU A 620 -3.86 -0.45 -27.10
CA LEU A 620 -5.14 -0.54 -27.82
C LEU A 620 -5.46 0.76 -28.57
N ALA A 621 -5.28 1.91 -27.91
CA ALA A 621 -5.48 3.22 -28.53
C ALA A 621 -4.51 3.46 -29.70
N GLU A 622 -3.25 3.04 -29.57
CA GLU A 622 -2.23 3.11 -30.63
C GLU A 622 -2.64 2.31 -31.89
N GLN A 623 -3.40 1.22 -31.72
CA GLN A 623 -3.99 0.46 -32.83
C GLN A 623 -5.37 0.97 -33.28
N GLY A 624 -5.81 2.14 -32.79
CA GLY A 624 -7.12 2.72 -33.12
C GLY A 624 -8.31 1.95 -32.56
N PHE A 625 -8.11 1.11 -31.54
CA PHE A 625 -9.17 0.31 -30.93
C PHE A 625 -9.86 1.06 -29.78
N ASP A 626 -11.20 1.15 -29.82
CA ASP A 626 -12.01 1.71 -28.74
C ASP A 626 -12.56 0.60 -27.82
N PRO A 627 -12.03 0.45 -26.59
CA PRO A 627 -12.52 -0.56 -25.65
C PRO A 627 -13.94 -0.30 -25.17
N LEU A 628 -14.41 0.95 -25.11
CA LEU A 628 -15.74 1.29 -24.61
C LEU A 628 -16.81 0.89 -25.64
N ALA A 629 -16.57 1.18 -26.91
CA ALA A 629 -17.44 0.73 -28.00
C ALA A 629 -17.56 -0.81 -28.05
N GLU A 630 -16.45 -1.53 -27.85
CA GLU A 630 -16.48 -3.00 -27.79
C GLU A 630 -17.24 -3.50 -26.55
N GLU A 631 -17.09 -2.86 -25.38
CA GLU A 631 -17.87 -3.22 -24.18
C GLU A 631 -19.38 -3.12 -24.44
N VAL A 632 -19.84 -2.04 -25.08
CA VAL A 632 -21.25 -1.85 -25.47
C VAL A 632 -21.68 -2.91 -26.49
N ALA A 633 -20.85 -3.21 -27.49
CA ALA A 633 -21.14 -4.23 -28.50
C ALA A 633 -21.25 -5.63 -27.88
N LEU A 634 -20.42 -5.97 -26.88
CA LEU A 634 -20.48 -7.24 -26.16
C LEU A 634 -21.71 -7.36 -25.26
N GLN A 635 -22.19 -6.24 -24.69
CA GLN A 635 -23.41 -6.20 -23.88
C GLN A 635 -24.67 -6.36 -24.73
N SER A 636 -24.70 -5.78 -25.93
CA SER A 636 -25.88 -5.74 -26.81
C SER A 636 -25.91 -6.87 -27.87
N GLY A 637 -24.77 -7.37 -28.31
CA GLY A 637 -24.66 -8.28 -29.46
C GLY A 637 -24.92 -9.77 -29.18
N GLY A 638 -25.41 -10.52 -30.17
CA GLY A 638 -25.60 -11.98 -30.07
C GLY A 638 -24.32 -12.81 -30.31
N LEU A 639 -24.38 -14.12 -30.04
CA LEU A 639 -23.31 -15.07 -30.39
C LEU A 639 -23.19 -15.17 -31.92
N ARG A 640 -22.01 -14.87 -32.47
CA ARG A 640 -21.71 -15.00 -33.91
C ARG A 640 -20.77 -16.19 -34.13
N PHE A 641 -21.14 -17.12 -35.01
CA PHE A 641 -20.33 -18.32 -35.31
C PHE A 641 -18.88 -17.97 -35.71
N LYS A 642 -18.71 -16.98 -36.59
CA LYS A 642 -17.39 -16.46 -36.98
C LYS A 642 -16.52 -16.07 -35.78
N ALA A 643 -17.11 -15.41 -34.78
CA ALA A 643 -16.38 -14.99 -33.57
C ALA A 643 -15.91 -16.19 -32.74
N ILE A 644 -16.63 -17.31 -32.72
CA ILE A 644 -16.20 -18.53 -32.03
C ILE A 644 -15.02 -19.16 -32.75
N VAL A 645 -15.08 -19.24 -34.09
CA VAL A 645 -13.99 -19.76 -34.92
C VAL A 645 -12.71 -18.93 -34.74
N ASP A 646 -12.83 -17.60 -34.77
CA ASP A 646 -11.71 -16.69 -34.55
C ASP A 646 -11.09 -16.87 -33.15
N LYS A 647 -11.91 -16.98 -32.11
CA LYS A 647 -11.44 -17.24 -30.75
C LYS A 647 -10.68 -18.56 -30.64
N PHE A 648 -11.18 -19.61 -31.27
CA PHE A 648 -10.51 -20.92 -31.28
C PHE A 648 -9.14 -20.82 -31.94
N ARG A 649 -9.07 -20.21 -33.13
CA ARG A 649 -7.81 -19.97 -33.86
C ARG A 649 -6.80 -19.19 -33.03
N ASN A 650 -7.22 -18.09 -32.39
CA ASN A 650 -6.33 -17.27 -31.55
C ASN A 650 -5.86 -18.03 -30.31
N THR A 651 -6.73 -18.85 -29.71
CA THR A 651 -6.37 -19.69 -28.55
C THR A 651 -5.33 -20.73 -28.93
N LEU A 652 -5.45 -21.34 -30.11
CA LEU A 652 -4.45 -22.28 -30.63
C LEU A 652 -3.13 -21.57 -30.97
N ALA A 653 -3.18 -20.35 -31.52
CA ALA A 653 -1.98 -19.56 -31.81
C ALA A 653 -1.21 -19.20 -30.54
N ARG A 654 -1.90 -18.82 -29.45
CA ARG A 654 -1.30 -18.68 -28.11
C ARG A 654 -0.61 -19.97 -27.66
N ALA A 655 -1.27 -21.11 -27.78
CA ALA A 655 -0.70 -22.40 -27.37
C ALA A 655 0.56 -22.78 -28.17
N ARG A 656 0.70 -22.25 -29.40
CA ARG A 656 1.91 -22.40 -30.24
C ARG A 656 3.01 -21.37 -29.92
N GLY A 657 2.84 -20.54 -28.89
CA GLY A 657 3.84 -19.57 -28.46
C GLY A 657 3.74 -18.19 -29.12
N GLN A 658 2.64 -17.87 -29.82
CA GLN A 658 2.44 -16.52 -30.34
C GLN A 658 2.30 -15.53 -29.17
N TYR A 659 3.18 -14.53 -29.16
CA TYR A 659 3.16 -13.49 -28.15
C TYR A 659 1.97 -12.54 -28.31
N ASP A 660 1.41 -12.13 -27.17
CA ASP A 660 0.42 -11.05 -27.03
C ASP A 660 0.55 -10.50 -25.61
N PHE A 661 0.81 -9.21 -25.46
CA PHE A 661 0.94 -8.57 -24.15
C PHE A 661 -0.31 -8.77 -23.27
N SER A 662 -1.49 -8.94 -23.88
CA SER A 662 -2.73 -9.24 -23.17
C SER A 662 -2.63 -10.51 -22.31
N HIS A 663 -1.74 -11.45 -22.63
CA HIS A 663 -1.49 -12.64 -21.81
C HIS A 663 -0.77 -12.32 -20.50
N GLU A 664 0.19 -11.40 -20.51
CA GLU A 664 0.89 -10.96 -19.30
C GLU A 664 -0.04 -10.15 -18.40
N VAL A 665 -0.90 -9.30 -19.00
CA VAL A 665 -1.95 -8.60 -18.25
C VAL A 665 -2.92 -9.60 -17.61
N MET A 666 -3.34 -10.63 -18.36
CA MET A 666 -4.20 -11.69 -17.83
C MET A 666 -3.58 -12.42 -16.65
N GLU A 667 -2.30 -12.81 -16.72
CA GLU A 667 -1.58 -13.46 -15.62
C GLU A 667 -1.63 -12.61 -14.33
N ALA A 668 -1.33 -11.31 -14.43
CA ALA A 668 -1.39 -10.40 -13.29
C ALA A 668 -2.82 -10.26 -12.73
N MET A 669 -3.82 -10.18 -13.62
CA MET A 669 -5.23 -10.08 -13.25
C MET A 669 -5.76 -11.35 -12.57
N GLU A 670 -5.39 -12.54 -13.05
CA GLU A 670 -5.82 -13.82 -12.46
C GLU A 670 -5.35 -13.98 -11.02
N GLY A 671 -4.18 -13.45 -10.66
CA GLY A 671 -3.69 -13.44 -9.27
C GLY A 671 -4.45 -12.51 -8.32
N CYS A 672 -5.45 -11.75 -8.78
CA CYS A 672 -6.26 -10.89 -7.91
C CYS A 672 -7.41 -11.68 -7.27
N LEU A 673 -7.48 -11.66 -5.94
CA LEU A 673 -8.51 -12.30 -5.13
C LEU A 673 -9.89 -11.59 -5.17
N ALA A 674 -10.01 -10.43 -5.83
CA ALA A 674 -11.24 -9.65 -5.87
C ALA A 674 -11.82 -9.21 -4.49
N CYS A 675 -10.98 -9.13 -3.45
CA CYS A 675 -11.41 -8.77 -2.09
C CYS A 675 -11.81 -7.31 -1.88
N LYS A 676 -11.47 -6.43 -2.85
CA LYS A 676 -11.64 -4.95 -2.82
C LYS A 676 -10.86 -4.19 -1.75
N ALA A 677 -9.95 -4.81 -1.00
CA ALA A 677 -9.11 -4.08 -0.03
C ALA A 677 -8.43 -2.82 -0.60
N CYS A 678 -8.00 -2.87 -1.88
CA CYS A 678 -7.40 -1.72 -2.57
C CYS A 678 -8.32 -0.53 -2.84
N THR A 679 -9.65 -0.70 -2.83
CA THR A 679 -10.57 0.43 -3.07
C THR A 679 -10.73 1.33 -1.86
N SER A 680 -10.52 0.81 -0.64
CA SER A 680 -10.65 1.61 0.60
C SER A 680 -9.33 1.84 1.33
N GLN A 681 -8.39 0.90 1.31
CA GLN A 681 -7.11 1.04 2.01
C GLN A 681 -6.05 1.77 1.20
N CYS A 682 -6.15 1.76 -0.14
CA CYS A 682 -5.29 2.62 -0.94
C CYS A 682 -5.78 4.06 -0.81
N PRO A 683 -4.92 5.03 -0.47
CA PRO A 683 -5.33 6.43 -0.39
C PRO A 683 -5.86 6.97 -1.73
N ILE A 684 -5.42 6.36 -2.84
CA ILE A 684 -5.82 6.69 -4.22
C ILE A 684 -7.06 5.90 -4.68
N LYS A 685 -7.58 4.99 -3.84
CA LYS A 685 -8.79 4.20 -4.08
C LYS A 685 -8.76 3.38 -5.39
N VAL A 686 -7.60 2.79 -5.72
CA VAL A 686 -7.44 1.91 -6.89
C VAL A 686 -8.43 0.73 -6.83
N ASP A 687 -9.18 0.50 -7.91
CA ASP A 687 -10.22 -0.55 -7.99
C ASP A 687 -9.84 -1.67 -8.96
N VAL A 688 -8.89 -2.50 -8.53
CA VAL A 688 -8.45 -3.67 -9.30
C VAL A 688 -9.61 -4.58 -9.67
N PRO A 689 -10.51 -4.99 -8.75
CA PRO A 689 -11.56 -5.95 -9.07
C PRO A 689 -12.48 -5.49 -10.21
N THR A 690 -12.81 -4.19 -10.28
CA THR A 690 -13.65 -3.64 -11.34
C THR A 690 -12.94 -3.63 -12.70
N PHE A 691 -11.76 -3.02 -12.81
CA PHE A 691 -11.08 -2.96 -14.11
C PHE A 691 -10.60 -4.34 -14.58
N ARG A 692 -10.32 -5.27 -13.65
CA ARG A 692 -10.03 -6.68 -13.96
C ARG A 692 -11.21 -7.35 -14.64
N ALA A 693 -12.41 -7.18 -14.11
CA ALA A 693 -13.60 -7.83 -14.67
C ALA A 693 -13.90 -7.33 -16.09
N ARG A 694 -13.71 -6.03 -16.32
CA ARG A 694 -13.77 -5.38 -17.64
C ARG A 694 -12.72 -5.92 -18.60
N PHE A 695 -11.46 -5.98 -18.16
CA PHE A 695 -10.37 -6.59 -18.92
C PHE A 695 -10.68 -8.04 -19.31
N MET A 696 -11.16 -8.87 -18.38
CA MET A 696 -11.49 -10.26 -18.65
C MET A 696 -12.61 -10.40 -19.70
N GLN A 697 -13.63 -9.52 -19.66
CA GLN A 697 -14.65 -9.49 -20.71
C GLN A 697 -14.04 -9.20 -22.09
N LEU A 698 -13.20 -8.17 -22.18
CA LEU A 698 -12.55 -7.76 -23.43
C LEU A 698 -11.54 -8.79 -23.92
N TYR A 699 -10.75 -9.39 -23.04
CA TYR A 699 -9.82 -10.47 -23.37
C TYR A 699 -10.54 -11.67 -24.01
N HIS A 700 -11.69 -12.05 -23.46
CA HIS A 700 -12.51 -13.14 -24.01
C HIS A 700 -13.35 -12.75 -25.23
N SER A 701 -13.24 -11.51 -25.73
CA SER A 701 -13.66 -11.17 -27.09
C SER A 701 -12.72 -11.79 -28.13
N ARG A 702 -11.44 -12.01 -27.78
CA ARG A 702 -10.39 -12.55 -28.66
C ARG A 702 -10.04 -14.01 -28.38
N TYR A 703 -10.08 -14.45 -27.11
CA TYR A 703 -9.69 -15.81 -26.70
C TYR A 703 -10.86 -16.61 -26.14
N LEU A 704 -10.80 -17.94 -26.29
CA LEU A 704 -11.75 -18.83 -25.65
C LEU A 704 -11.62 -18.75 -24.13
N ARG A 705 -12.77 -18.92 -23.47
CA ARG A 705 -12.87 -18.97 -22.02
C ARG A 705 -12.77 -20.42 -21.55
N GLY A 706 -12.03 -20.65 -20.47
CA GLY A 706 -11.83 -21.99 -19.93
C GLY A 706 -13.09 -22.57 -19.26
N PRO A 707 -13.23 -23.91 -19.17
CA PRO A 707 -14.38 -24.57 -18.55
C PRO A 707 -14.57 -24.17 -17.08
N LYS A 708 -13.47 -23.96 -16.35
CA LYS A 708 -13.46 -23.43 -14.97
C LYS A 708 -14.33 -22.19 -14.79
N ASP A 709 -14.23 -21.24 -15.71
CA ASP A 709 -14.92 -19.98 -15.57
C ASP A 709 -16.43 -20.15 -15.74
N TYR A 710 -16.87 -21.03 -16.65
CA TYR A 710 -18.29 -21.37 -16.79
C TYR A 710 -18.81 -22.13 -15.59
N PHE A 711 -18.05 -23.10 -15.06
CA PHE A 711 -18.39 -23.81 -13.84
C PHE A 711 -18.57 -22.83 -12.66
N VAL A 712 -17.59 -21.96 -12.40
CA VAL A 712 -17.69 -20.96 -11.33
C VAL A 712 -18.81 -19.94 -11.60
N GLY A 713 -18.90 -19.42 -12.83
CA GLY A 713 -19.86 -18.38 -13.21
C GLY A 713 -21.33 -18.84 -13.17
N THR A 714 -21.58 -20.15 -13.20
CA THR A 714 -22.94 -20.73 -13.19
C THR A 714 -23.27 -21.49 -11.91
N VAL A 715 -22.45 -21.37 -10.86
CA VAL A 715 -22.67 -22.04 -9.56
C VAL A 715 -24.05 -21.74 -8.97
N GLU A 716 -24.54 -20.52 -9.14
CA GLU A 716 -25.85 -20.10 -8.64
C GLU A 716 -27.03 -20.72 -9.41
N SER A 717 -26.78 -21.31 -10.58
CA SER A 717 -27.79 -22.00 -11.39
C SER A 717 -27.85 -23.49 -11.08
N TYR A 718 -26.71 -24.16 -10.91
CA TYR A 718 -26.70 -25.61 -10.66
C TYR A 718 -26.71 -25.98 -9.18
N ALA A 719 -26.18 -25.16 -8.26
CA ALA A 719 -26.17 -25.49 -6.83
C ALA A 719 -27.57 -25.78 -6.26
N PRO A 720 -28.63 -25.01 -6.60
CA PRO A 720 -30.01 -25.33 -6.19
C PRO A 720 -30.51 -26.69 -6.70
N LEU A 721 -30.06 -27.12 -7.89
CA LEU A 721 -30.43 -28.40 -8.47
C LEU A 721 -29.72 -29.55 -7.77
N LEU A 722 -28.41 -29.43 -7.54
CA LEU A 722 -27.61 -30.42 -6.83
C LEU A 722 -28.08 -30.57 -5.37
N ALA A 723 -28.51 -29.48 -4.73
CA ALA A 723 -29.03 -29.46 -3.36
C ALA A 723 -30.35 -30.25 -3.18
N LYS A 724 -31.00 -30.73 -4.25
CA LYS A 724 -32.16 -31.64 -4.14
C LYS A 724 -31.78 -33.05 -3.69
N ALA A 725 -30.54 -33.47 -3.92
CA ALA A 725 -30.03 -34.79 -3.54
C ALA A 725 -28.60 -34.68 -2.94
N PRO A 726 -28.41 -33.91 -1.86
CA PRO A 726 -27.08 -33.50 -1.39
C PRO A 726 -26.24 -34.69 -0.91
N LYS A 727 -26.86 -35.71 -0.28
CA LYS A 727 -26.16 -36.93 0.18
C LYS A 727 -25.56 -37.71 -0.99
N LEU A 728 -26.30 -37.84 -2.10
CA LEU A 728 -25.83 -38.52 -3.30
C LEU A 728 -24.70 -37.73 -3.97
N VAL A 729 -24.89 -36.42 -4.13
CA VAL A 729 -23.88 -35.54 -4.74
C VAL A 729 -22.60 -35.53 -3.90
N ASN A 730 -22.69 -35.35 -2.58
CA ASN A 730 -21.54 -35.37 -1.68
C ASN A 730 -20.82 -36.71 -1.71
N PHE A 731 -21.55 -37.85 -1.76
CA PHE A 731 -20.93 -39.17 -1.87
C PHE A 731 -19.99 -39.28 -3.06
N PHE A 732 -20.32 -38.67 -4.21
CA PHE A 732 -19.43 -38.62 -5.37
C PHE A 732 -18.31 -37.59 -5.21
N LEU A 733 -18.61 -36.37 -4.73
CA LEU A 733 -17.62 -35.29 -4.56
C LEU A 733 -16.52 -35.63 -3.52
N GLU A 734 -16.84 -36.46 -2.52
CA GLU A 734 -15.90 -36.90 -1.48
C GLU A 734 -14.90 -37.94 -1.99
N LYS A 735 -15.14 -38.60 -3.14
CA LYS A 735 -14.23 -39.64 -3.64
C LYS A 735 -12.97 -39.01 -4.24
N GLU A 736 -11.81 -39.57 -3.90
CA GLU A 736 -10.51 -39.10 -4.43
C GLU A 736 -10.44 -39.09 -5.96
N TRP A 737 -11.03 -40.09 -6.62
CA TRP A 737 -11.05 -40.14 -8.08
C TRP A 737 -11.85 -39.00 -8.69
N ALA A 738 -12.93 -38.56 -8.03
CA ALA A 738 -13.74 -37.43 -8.48
C ALA A 738 -12.97 -36.11 -8.29
N GLN A 739 -12.28 -35.94 -7.16
CA GLN A 739 -11.42 -34.79 -6.92
C GLN A 739 -10.29 -34.68 -7.95
N LYS A 740 -9.59 -35.78 -8.22
CA LYS A 740 -8.56 -35.86 -9.28
C LYS A 740 -9.14 -35.58 -10.67
N ALA A 741 -10.36 -36.04 -10.93
CA ALA A 741 -11.04 -35.74 -12.20
C ALA A 741 -11.38 -34.25 -12.32
N THR A 742 -11.92 -33.62 -11.27
CA THR A 742 -12.24 -32.18 -11.27
C THR A 742 -10.99 -31.31 -11.36
N GLU A 743 -9.89 -31.72 -10.74
CA GLU A 743 -8.59 -31.05 -10.84
C GLU A 743 -8.07 -31.08 -12.28
N LYS A 744 -8.06 -32.26 -12.92
CA LYS A 744 -7.55 -32.41 -14.29
C LYS A 744 -8.44 -31.81 -15.37
N SER A 745 -9.77 -31.89 -15.21
CA SER A 745 -10.72 -31.47 -16.25
C SER A 745 -11.14 -30.00 -16.13
N ILE A 746 -11.44 -29.54 -14.92
CA ILE A 746 -11.97 -28.20 -14.65
C ILE A 746 -10.89 -27.30 -14.02
N GLY A 747 -9.82 -27.87 -13.44
CA GLY A 747 -8.79 -27.09 -12.76
C GLY A 747 -9.20 -26.62 -11.37
N MET A 748 -10.09 -27.38 -10.70
CA MET A 748 -10.56 -27.08 -9.35
C MET A 748 -10.27 -28.21 -8.37
N VAL A 749 -9.90 -27.84 -7.14
CA VAL A 749 -9.68 -28.75 -6.01
C VAL A 749 -10.63 -28.44 -4.87
N ASP A 750 -10.83 -29.42 -4.00
CA ASP A 750 -11.67 -29.31 -2.78
C ASP A 750 -13.04 -28.68 -3.06
N VAL A 751 -13.72 -29.14 -4.13
CA VAL A 751 -15.04 -28.60 -4.49
C VAL A 751 -15.97 -28.68 -3.27
N PRO A 752 -16.58 -27.56 -2.83
CA PRO A 752 -17.36 -27.55 -1.60
C PRO A 752 -18.49 -28.57 -1.58
N LEU A 753 -18.64 -29.24 -0.44
CA LEU A 753 -19.73 -30.19 -0.19
C LEU A 753 -21.02 -29.45 0.15
N LEU A 754 -22.15 -29.96 -0.35
CA LEU A 754 -23.47 -29.41 -0.05
C LEU A 754 -23.83 -29.67 1.41
N SER A 755 -24.62 -28.78 1.99
CA SER A 755 -25.08 -28.91 3.37
C SER A 755 -26.01 -30.11 3.53
N VAL A 756 -25.70 -30.94 4.52
CA VAL A 756 -26.56 -32.01 5.01
C VAL A 756 -26.68 -31.84 6.53
N PRO A 757 -27.88 -31.56 7.07
CA PRO A 757 -29.16 -31.35 6.38
C PRO A 757 -29.17 -30.11 5.46
N THR A 758 -30.06 -30.12 4.46
CA THR A 758 -30.33 -28.94 3.61
C THR A 758 -30.95 -27.81 4.42
N LEU A 759 -30.99 -26.58 3.86
CA LEU A 759 -31.69 -25.47 4.52
C LEU A 759 -33.19 -25.76 4.71
N ALA A 760 -33.85 -26.32 3.69
CA ALA A 760 -35.28 -26.65 3.77
C ALA A 760 -35.56 -27.71 4.85
N GLU A 761 -34.72 -28.74 4.98
CA GLU A 761 -34.81 -29.72 6.06
C GLU A 761 -34.52 -29.09 7.43
N SER A 762 -33.47 -28.26 7.49
CA SER A 762 -33.04 -27.56 8.71
C SER A 762 -34.10 -26.61 9.25
N LEU A 763 -35.01 -26.11 8.41
CA LEU A 763 -36.06 -25.18 8.78
C LEU A 763 -37.42 -25.83 9.07
N ARG A 764 -37.59 -27.15 8.90
CA ARG A 764 -38.88 -27.83 9.16
C ARG A 764 -39.36 -27.64 10.60
N ASP A 765 -38.44 -27.65 11.55
CA ASP A 765 -38.72 -27.52 12.98
C ASP A 765 -38.60 -26.07 13.49
N ASN A 766 -38.28 -25.11 12.60
CA ASN A 766 -38.11 -23.70 12.96
C ASN A 766 -39.35 -22.91 12.57
N LYS A 767 -39.74 -21.94 13.40
CA LYS A 767 -40.91 -21.06 13.18
C LYS A 767 -40.81 -20.16 11.93
N ALA A 768 -39.81 -20.32 11.06
CA ALA A 768 -39.68 -19.54 9.84
C ALA A 768 -40.83 -19.82 8.88
N ARG A 769 -41.36 -18.75 8.28
CA ARG A 769 -42.34 -18.84 7.20
C ARG A 769 -41.62 -18.76 5.86
N TYR A 770 -42.13 -19.50 4.88
CA TYR A 770 -41.71 -19.33 3.50
C TYR A 770 -42.32 -18.03 2.94
N PHE A 771 -41.68 -17.47 1.93
CA PHE A 771 -42.11 -16.22 1.29
C PHE A 771 -43.56 -16.28 0.79
N ASP A 772 -44.36 -15.32 1.22
CA ASP A 772 -45.74 -15.09 0.81
C ASP A 772 -45.97 -13.58 0.64
N LEU A 773 -45.88 -13.10 -0.61
CA LEU A 773 -45.96 -11.66 -0.89
C LEU A 773 -47.35 -11.07 -0.56
N PRO A 774 -48.48 -11.65 -0.99
CA PRO A 774 -49.80 -11.15 -0.60
C PRO A 774 -49.99 -11.06 0.91
N GLY A 775 -49.53 -12.08 1.65
CA GLY A 775 -49.59 -12.09 3.11
C GLY A 775 -48.76 -10.97 3.75
N LEU A 776 -47.56 -10.68 3.22
CA LEU A 776 -46.71 -9.59 3.69
C LEU A 776 -47.27 -8.20 3.34
N GLU A 777 -47.86 -8.03 2.16
CA GLU A 777 -48.51 -6.79 1.74
C GLU A 777 -49.74 -6.46 2.60
N ALA A 778 -50.49 -7.49 3.02
CA ALA A 778 -51.66 -7.35 3.88
C ALA A 778 -51.34 -6.95 5.33
N MET A 779 -50.07 -7.03 5.76
CA MET A 779 -49.68 -6.68 7.13
C MET A 779 -49.76 -5.16 7.39
N ASN A 780 -50.21 -4.78 8.57
CA ASN A 780 -50.14 -3.40 9.05
C ASN A 780 -48.71 -3.04 9.55
N ALA A 781 -48.46 -1.78 9.89
CA ALA A 781 -47.14 -1.30 10.29
C ALA A 781 -46.59 -2.02 11.54
N GLU A 782 -47.43 -2.30 12.54
CA GLU A 782 -47.04 -2.98 13.79
C GLU A 782 -46.67 -4.45 13.56
N GLN A 783 -47.40 -5.13 12.69
CA GLN A 783 -47.10 -6.49 12.26
C GLN A 783 -45.78 -6.54 11.50
N ARG A 784 -45.57 -5.60 10.56
CA ARG A 784 -44.32 -5.48 9.78
C ARG A 784 -43.11 -5.21 10.67
N ALA A 785 -43.25 -4.42 11.73
CA ALA A 785 -42.19 -4.15 12.70
C ALA A 785 -41.69 -5.40 13.44
N ARG A 786 -42.49 -6.47 13.48
CA ARG A 786 -42.12 -7.76 14.10
C ARG A 786 -41.59 -8.78 13.09
N VAL A 787 -41.39 -8.39 11.83
CA VAL A 787 -40.96 -9.30 10.75
C VAL A 787 -39.54 -8.97 10.32
N VAL A 788 -38.78 -10.01 9.96
CA VAL A 788 -37.48 -9.87 9.28
C VAL A 788 -37.44 -10.75 8.04
N LEU A 789 -36.93 -10.21 6.93
CA LEU A 789 -36.81 -10.93 5.67
C LEU A 789 -35.38 -11.42 5.48
N ILE A 790 -35.20 -12.72 5.35
CA ILE A 790 -33.89 -13.35 5.16
C ILE A 790 -33.63 -13.52 3.68
N VAL A 791 -32.64 -12.79 3.17
CA VAL A 791 -32.18 -12.86 1.78
C VAL A 791 -31.23 -14.04 1.65
N GLN A 792 -31.61 -15.02 0.84
CA GLN A 792 -30.77 -16.20 0.59
C GLN A 792 -29.55 -15.84 -0.28
N ASP A 793 -28.43 -16.48 0.01
CA ASP A 793 -27.22 -16.47 -0.81
C ASP A 793 -26.77 -17.91 -1.13
N PRO A 794 -26.05 -18.14 -2.25
CA PRO A 794 -25.76 -19.50 -2.71
C PRO A 794 -24.85 -20.28 -1.76
N PHE A 795 -23.99 -19.59 -1.00
CA PHE A 795 -23.00 -20.25 -0.16
C PHE A 795 -23.59 -20.67 1.17
N THR A 796 -24.28 -19.75 1.85
CA THR A 796 -24.91 -20.04 3.13
C THR A 796 -26.21 -20.82 3.00
N SER A 797 -26.89 -20.79 1.85
CA SER A 797 -28.10 -21.59 1.67
C SER A 797 -27.81 -23.04 1.27
N TYR A 798 -26.76 -23.29 0.47
CA TYR A 798 -26.51 -24.62 -0.09
C TYR A 798 -25.27 -25.32 0.47
N TYR A 799 -24.27 -24.59 0.97
CA TYR A 799 -23.02 -25.18 1.49
C TYR A 799 -22.81 -24.93 2.99
N ASP A 800 -23.52 -23.97 3.59
CA ASP A 800 -23.45 -23.62 5.01
C ASP A 800 -24.82 -23.28 5.61
N ALA A 801 -25.81 -24.13 5.32
CA ALA A 801 -27.20 -23.97 5.77
C ALA A 801 -27.39 -23.77 7.28
N PRO A 802 -26.56 -24.38 8.17
CA PRO A 802 -26.67 -24.17 9.61
C PRO A 802 -26.63 -22.70 10.03
N VAL A 803 -25.86 -21.84 9.35
CA VAL A 803 -25.76 -20.43 9.73
C VAL A 803 -27.07 -19.68 9.45
N VAL A 804 -27.73 -19.95 8.33
CA VAL A 804 -29.05 -19.35 8.01
C VAL A 804 -30.13 -19.87 8.96
N ARG A 805 -30.09 -21.17 9.27
CA ARG A 805 -30.97 -21.78 10.29
C ARG A 805 -30.80 -21.08 11.65
N ASP A 806 -29.57 -20.82 12.06
CA ASP A 806 -29.30 -20.21 13.36
C ASP A 806 -29.65 -18.70 13.37
N LEU A 807 -29.58 -18.01 12.23
CA LEU A 807 -30.15 -16.66 12.08
C LEU A 807 -31.68 -16.67 12.27
N VAL A 808 -32.38 -17.65 11.69
CA VAL A 808 -33.84 -17.84 11.89
C VAL A 808 -34.16 -18.07 13.36
N LYS A 809 -33.38 -18.92 14.05
CA LYS A 809 -33.57 -19.21 15.47
C LYS A 809 -33.32 -17.97 16.33
N LEU A 810 -32.26 -17.23 16.03
CA LEU A 810 -31.92 -15.98 16.72
C LEU A 810 -33.06 -14.96 16.58
N ALA A 811 -33.54 -14.72 15.35
CA ALA A 811 -34.69 -13.84 15.11
C ALA A 811 -35.93 -14.28 15.91
N SER A 812 -36.23 -15.58 15.91
CA SER A 812 -37.38 -16.13 16.63
C SER A 812 -37.26 -15.98 18.15
N LYS A 813 -36.05 -16.17 18.72
CA LYS A 813 -35.79 -15.96 20.15
C LYS A 813 -35.88 -14.49 20.55
N LEU A 814 -35.53 -13.57 19.65
CA LEU A 814 -35.71 -12.13 19.83
C LEU A 814 -37.16 -11.66 19.62
N GLY A 815 -38.11 -12.58 19.46
CA GLY A 815 -39.54 -12.26 19.31
C GLY A 815 -39.95 -11.79 17.91
N LEU A 816 -39.05 -11.88 16.93
CA LEU A 816 -39.32 -11.54 15.53
C LEU A 816 -39.76 -12.77 14.75
N GLN A 817 -40.57 -12.56 13.72
CA GLN A 817 -41.04 -13.58 12.81
C GLN A 817 -40.17 -13.59 11.53
N PRO A 818 -39.25 -14.55 11.36
CA PRO A 818 -38.42 -14.63 10.17
C PRO A 818 -39.20 -15.18 8.98
N TYR A 819 -39.02 -14.55 7.81
CA TYR A 819 -39.46 -15.05 6.51
C TYR A 819 -38.26 -15.31 5.61
N LEU A 820 -38.19 -16.50 5.04
CA LEU A 820 -37.15 -16.85 4.07
C LEU A 820 -37.59 -16.42 2.67
N LEU A 821 -36.92 -15.44 2.08
CA LEU A 821 -37.17 -15.00 0.70
C LEU A 821 -36.77 -16.09 -0.30
N PRO A 822 -37.37 -16.17 -1.50
CA PRO A 822 -36.96 -17.12 -2.53
C PRO A 822 -35.50 -16.90 -2.92
N PHE A 823 -34.80 -17.99 -3.24
CA PHE A 823 -33.44 -17.91 -3.74
C PHE A 823 -33.41 -17.15 -5.07
N LYS A 824 -32.61 -16.08 -5.12
CA LYS A 824 -32.33 -15.29 -6.32
C LYS A 824 -30.81 -15.27 -6.54
N PRO A 825 -30.33 -15.62 -7.75
CA PRO A 825 -28.91 -15.50 -8.07
C PRO A 825 -28.38 -14.08 -7.80
N ASN A 826 -27.22 -13.97 -7.16
CA ASN A 826 -26.58 -12.69 -6.86
C ASN A 826 -25.72 -12.20 -8.03
N GLY A 827 -25.11 -13.10 -8.79
CA GLY A 827 -24.25 -12.79 -9.93
C GLY A 827 -22.79 -12.48 -9.56
N LYS A 828 -22.42 -12.49 -8.28
CA LYS A 828 -21.01 -12.26 -7.86
C LYS A 828 -20.00 -13.15 -8.59
N PRO A 829 -20.22 -14.48 -8.76
CA PRO A 829 -19.30 -15.32 -9.51
C PRO A 829 -19.15 -14.91 -10.99
N GLN A 830 -20.25 -14.46 -11.61
CA GLN A 830 -20.25 -13.95 -12.98
C GLN A 830 -19.39 -12.68 -13.10
N HIS A 831 -19.55 -11.73 -12.18
CA HIS A 831 -18.74 -10.51 -12.13
C HIS A 831 -17.26 -10.83 -11.94
N VAL A 832 -16.92 -11.68 -10.96
CA VAL A 832 -15.53 -12.07 -10.66
C VAL A 832 -14.87 -12.78 -11.86
N LYS A 833 -15.63 -13.47 -12.71
CA LYS A 833 -15.09 -14.08 -13.94
C LYS A 833 -15.20 -13.17 -15.17
N GLY A 834 -15.75 -11.97 -15.06
CA GLY A 834 -15.89 -11.02 -16.18
C GLY A 834 -16.98 -11.41 -17.18
N PHE A 835 -18.03 -12.10 -16.74
CA PHE A 835 -19.26 -12.28 -17.52
C PHE A 835 -20.20 -11.08 -17.30
N LEU A 836 -19.76 -9.86 -17.61
CA LEU A 836 -20.47 -8.65 -17.16
C LEU A 836 -21.87 -8.51 -17.77
N ARG A 837 -22.09 -9.01 -18.99
CA ARG A 837 -23.45 -9.06 -19.57
C ARG A 837 -24.40 -9.95 -18.77
N ALA A 838 -23.96 -11.17 -18.43
CA ALA A 838 -24.76 -12.09 -17.63
C ALA A 838 -25.00 -11.50 -16.24
N PHE A 839 -23.95 -10.91 -15.65
CA PHE A 839 -24.03 -10.21 -14.37
C PHE A 839 -25.04 -9.07 -14.40
N ALA A 840 -25.02 -8.20 -15.41
CA ALA A 840 -25.97 -7.09 -15.52
C ALA A 840 -27.42 -7.58 -15.60
N HIS A 841 -27.67 -8.67 -16.34
CA HIS A 841 -29.01 -9.27 -16.42
C HIS A 841 -29.45 -9.88 -15.08
N THR A 842 -28.58 -10.66 -14.42
CA THR A 842 -28.84 -11.22 -13.09
C THR A 842 -29.06 -10.11 -12.06
N ALA A 843 -28.22 -9.07 -12.07
CA ALA A 843 -28.33 -7.94 -11.17
C ALA A 843 -29.64 -7.17 -11.39
N ALA A 844 -30.05 -6.92 -12.63
CA ALA A 844 -31.31 -6.25 -12.93
C ALA A 844 -32.52 -7.06 -12.43
N ASN A 845 -32.54 -8.38 -12.64
CA ASN A 845 -33.62 -9.24 -12.14
C ASN A 845 -33.70 -9.24 -10.61
N SER A 846 -32.55 -9.38 -9.94
CA SER A 846 -32.48 -9.41 -8.48
C SER A 846 -32.80 -8.04 -7.88
N ALA A 847 -32.32 -6.94 -8.47
CA ALA A 847 -32.65 -5.59 -8.06
C ALA A 847 -34.15 -5.31 -8.21
N GLN A 848 -34.78 -5.71 -9.31
CA GLN A 848 -36.22 -5.54 -9.50
C GLN A 848 -37.02 -6.26 -8.40
N PHE A 849 -36.63 -7.50 -8.06
CA PHE A 849 -37.27 -8.25 -6.98
C PHE A 849 -37.06 -7.55 -5.63
N LEU A 850 -35.81 -7.22 -5.27
CA LEU A 850 -35.48 -6.62 -3.98
C LEU A 850 -36.09 -5.22 -3.80
N ASN A 851 -36.26 -4.42 -4.86
CA ASN A 851 -36.98 -3.14 -4.76
C ASN A 851 -38.47 -3.34 -4.47
N LYS A 852 -39.12 -4.36 -5.04
CA LYS A 852 -40.51 -4.70 -4.68
C LYS A 852 -40.63 -5.08 -3.21
N ILE A 853 -39.66 -5.83 -2.69
CA ILE A 853 -39.61 -6.20 -1.28
C ILE A 853 -39.31 -4.99 -0.39
N ALA A 854 -38.39 -4.12 -0.79
CA ALA A 854 -38.05 -2.92 -0.05
C ALA A 854 -39.24 -1.97 0.14
N ALA A 855 -40.17 -1.92 -0.82
CA ALA A 855 -41.40 -1.14 -0.72
C ALA A 855 -42.31 -1.55 0.46
N LEU A 856 -42.12 -2.75 1.03
CA LEU A 856 -42.85 -3.19 2.22
C LEU A 856 -42.39 -2.49 3.50
N GLY A 857 -41.19 -1.89 3.51
CA GLY A 857 -40.58 -1.28 4.69
C GLY A 857 -40.07 -2.28 5.74
N ILE A 858 -39.96 -3.57 5.38
CA ILE A 858 -39.49 -4.63 6.28
C ILE A 858 -37.98 -4.82 6.10
N PRO A 859 -37.18 -4.88 7.18
CA PRO A 859 -35.74 -5.10 7.08
C PRO A 859 -35.37 -6.40 6.35
N MET A 860 -34.46 -6.29 5.38
CA MET A 860 -33.87 -7.42 4.66
C MET A 860 -32.46 -7.70 5.18
N VAL A 861 -32.15 -8.95 5.50
CA VAL A 861 -30.88 -9.36 6.10
C VAL A 861 -30.24 -10.47 5.28
N GLY A 862 -28.97 -10.31 4.93
CA GLY A 862 -28.16 -11.34 4.28
C GLY A 862 -26.99 -11.74 5.17
N VAL A 863 -26.54 -13.00 5.06
CA VAL A 863 -25.52 -13.55 5.95
C VAL A 863 -24.10 -13.32 5.43
N ASP A 864 -23.79 -13.72 4.18
CA ASP A 864 -22.41 -13.62 3.70
C ASP A 864 -22.05 -12.17 3.29
N PRO A 865 -20.98 -11.58 3.86
CA PRO A 865 -20.62 -10.19 3.56
C PRO A 865 -20.29 -9.94 2.10
N SER A 866 -19.68 -10.90 1.40
CA SER A 866 -19.24 -10.68 0.01
C SER A 866 -20.42 -10.58 -0.98
N LEU A 867 -21.56 -11.18 -0.64
CA LEU A 867 -22.79 -11.17 -1.44
C LEU A 867 -23.65 -9.96 -1.08
N VAL A 868 -23.79 -9.64 0.21
CA VAL A 868 -24.51 -8.44 0.65
C VAL A 868 -23.86 -7.17 0.09
N LEU A 869 -22.52 -7.08 0.15
CA LEU A 869 -21.79 -5.91 -0.35
C LEU A 869 -21.79 -5.82 -1.89
N CYS A 870 -22.00 -6.93 -2.60
CA CYS A 870 -22.20 -6.94 -4.06
C CYS A 870 -23.41 -6.07 -4.46
N TYR A 871 -24.50 -6.12 -3.67
CA TYR A 871 -25.70 -5.30 -3.91
C TYR A 871 -25.46 -3.79 -3.72
N ARG A 872 -24.43 -3.42 -2.96
CA ARG A 872 -24.12 -2.02 -2.61
C ARG A 872 -23.17 -1.38 -3.62
N ASP A 873 -22.18 -2.12 -4.11
CA ASP A 873 -21.14 -1.57 -4.98
C ASP A 873 -21.27 -2.04 -6.44
N GLU A 874 -21.09 -3.33 -6.72
CA GLU A 874 -21.14 -3.84 -8.11
C GLU A 874 -22.49 -3.61 -8.80
N TYR A 875 -23.61 -3.73 -8.07
CA TYR A 875 -24.95 -3.45 -8.62
C TYR A 875 -25.11 -1.97 -8.96
N ALA A 876 -24.62 -1.07 -8.10
CA ALA A 876 -24.68 0.37 -8.34
C ALA A 876 -23.87 0.74 -9.60
N LYS A 877 -22.67 0.15 -9.75
CA LYS A 877 -21.81 0.34 -10.93
C LYS A 877 -22.42 -0.23 -12.22
N ALA A 878 -23.07 -1.40 -12.15
CA ALA A 878 -23.60 -2.07 -13.34
C ALA A 878 -24.95 -1.52 -13.82
N LEU A 879 -25.81 -1.07 -12.90
CA LEU A 879 -27.18 -0.65 -13.21
C LEU A 879 -27.41 0.86 -13.11
N GLY A 880 -26.52 1.61 -12.44
CA GLY A 880 -26.71 3.03 -12.19
C GLY A 880 -28.03 3.32 -11.48
N ALA A 881 -28.79 4.31 -11.98
CA ALA A 881 -30.12 4.64 -11.45
C ALA A 881 -31.12 3.47 -11.50
N ALA A 882 -31.00 2.53 -12.46
CA ALA A 882 -31.90 1.38 -12.57
C ALA A 882 -31.72 0.36 -11.42
N ARG A 883 -30.69 0.52 -10.57
CA ARG A 883 -30.48 -0.30 -9.37
C ARG A 883 -31.63 -0.15 -8.36
N GLY A 884 -32.22 1.05 -8.25
CA GLY A 884 -33.19 1.41 -7.21
C GLY A 884 -32.57 1.58 -5.81
N ASP A 885 -33.39 1.64 -4.77
CA ASP A 885 -32.97 2.03 -3.40
C ASP A 885 -33.19 0.93 -2.35
N PHE A 886 -33.23 -0.34 -2.75
CA PHE A 886 -33.33 -1.44 -1.78
C PHE A 886 -32.08 -1.52 -0.89
N GLN A 887 -32.24 -1.95 0.37
CA GLN A 887 -31.13 -2.18 1.28
C GLN A 887 -31.19 -3.59 1.87
N VAL A 888 -30.08 -4.33 1.73
CA VAL A 888 -29.86 -5.60 2.42
C VAL A 888 -28.79 -5.36 3.47
N LEU A 889 -29.14 -5.60 4.73
CA LEU A 889 -28.28 -5.38 5.89
C LEU A 889 -27.43 -6.62 6.16
N LEU A 890 -26.21 -6.40 6.67
CA LEU A 890 -25.43 -7.46 7.32
C LEU A 890 -26.06 -7.80 8.68
N PRO A 891 -25.79 -9.00 9.25
CA PRO A 891 -26.45 -9.41 10.49
C PRO A 891 -26.25 -8.42 11.65
N GLN A 892 -25.05 -7.87 11.82
CA GLN A 892 -24.78 -6.87 12.85
C GLN A 892 -25.46 -5.53 12.61
N GLU A 893 -25.60 -5.10 11.35
CA GLU A 893 -26.30 -3.85 11.02
C GLU A 893 -27.78 -3.97 11.33
N TRP A 894 -28.37 -5.12 11.00
CA TRP A 894 -29.75 -5.41 11.35
C TRP A 894 -29.94 -5.49 12.86
N LEU A 895 -29.13 -6.25 13.59
CA LEU A 895 -29.25 -6.36 15.04
C LEU A 895 -29.13 -5.01 15.74
N LEU A 896 -28.22 -4.14 15.29
CA LEU A 896 -28.07 -2.78 15.82
C LEU A 896 -29.21 -1.84 15.43
N SER A 897 -29.94 -2.13 14.35
CA SER A 897 -31.12 -1.36 13.94
C SER A 897 -32.37 -1.69 14.75
N LEU A 898 -32.37 -2.79 15.51
CA LEU A 898 -33.50 -3.18 16.35
C LEU A 898 -33.64 -2.22 17.55
N PRO A 899 -34.88 -1.99 18.04
CA PRO A 899 -35.12 -1.28 19.29
C PRO A 899 -34.30 -1.87 20.45
N ALA A 900 -33.79 -1.02 21.32
CA ALA A 900 -32.84 -1.43 22.37
C ALA A 900 -33.41 -2.46 23.35
N ASP A 901 -34.73 -2.44 23.57
CA ASP A 901 -35.52 -3.36 24.39
C ASP A 901 -35.78 -4.72 23.73
N THR A 902 -35.56 -4.84 22.41
CA THR A 902 -35.68 -6.12 21.68
C THR A 902 -34.47 -7.03 21.92
N LEU A 903 -33.31 -6.43 22.22
CA LEU A 903 -32.10 -7.17 22.57
C LEU A 903 -32.11 -7.45 24.08
N PRO A 904 -31.74 -8.65 24.53
CA PRO A 904 -31.72 -8.99 25.96
C PRO A 904 -30.84 -8.01 26.73
N LEU A 905 -31.29 -7.59 27.92
CA LEU A 905 -30.44 -6.94 28.92
C LEU A 905 -29.70 -8.03 29.70
N ALA A 906 -28.38 -7.87 29.84
CA ALA A 906 -27.42 -8.88 30.28
C ALA A 906 -27.86 -9.77 31.46
N LYS A 907 -27.69 -11.09 31.31
CA LYS A 907 -27.36 -12.01 32.41
C LYS A 907 -25.87 -12.36 32.26
N PRO A 908 -25.02 -12.21 33.30
CA PRO A 908 -23.62 -12.61 33.22
C PRO A 908 -23.51 -14.10 32.87
N THR A 909 -22.66 -14.44 31.90
CA THR A 909 -22.29 -15.84 31.62
C THR A 909 -21.42 -16.40 32.75
N ALA A 910 -21.60 -17.69 33.07
CA ALA A 910 -20.91 -18.38 34.16
C ALA A 910 -19.42 -18.73 33.88
N ASP A 911 -18.96 -18.53 32.63
CA ASP A 911 -17.59 -18.85 32.22
C ASP A 911 -16.67 -17.65 32.47
N VAL A 912 -16.18 -17.57 33.70
CA VAL A 912 -15.14 -16.63 34.12
C VAL A 912 -13.76 -17.27 33.97
N ASP A 913 -12.79 -16.49 33.53
CA ASP A 913 -11.38 -16.87 33.46
C ASP A 913 -10.77 -16.99 34.86
N GLU A 914 -9.49 -17.38 34.93
CA GLU A 914 -8.74 -17.53 36.19
C GLU A 914 -8.69 -16.24 37.05
N LYS A 915 -9.07 -15.08 36.48
CA LYS A 915 -9.11 -13.77 37.14
C LYS A 915 -10.53 -13.31 37.48
N GLY A 916 -11.56 -14.10 37.18
CA GLY A 916 -12.95 -13.74 37.41
C GLY A 916 -13.58 -12.87 36.32
N GLU A 917 -12.91 -12.67 35.17
CA GLU A 917 -13.44 -11.93 34.02
C GLU A 917 -14.13 -12.89 33.04
N ALA A 918 -15.22 -12.47 32.38
CA ALA A 918 -15.84 -13.29 31.35
C ALA A 918 -14.84 -13.59 30.21
N GLU A 919 -14.62 -14.87 29.90
CA GLU A 919 -13.68 -15.27 28.85
C GLU A 919 -14.07 -14.61 27.51
N PRO A 920 -13.16 -14.02 26.73
CA PRO A 920 -13.54 -13.33 25.50
C PRO A 920 -13.84 -14.29 24.35
N TRP A 921 -14.72 -13.85 23.45
CA TRP A 921 -14.82 -14.39 22.09
C TRP A 921 -13.85 -13.66 21.17
N TYR A 922 -13.35 -14.33 20.12
CA TYR A 922 -12.34 -13.76 19.23
C TYR A 922 -12.87 -13.60 17.81
N LEU A 923 -12.89 -12.38 17.27
CA LEU A 923 -13.48 -12.10 15.95
C LEU A 923 -12.42 -11.95 14.84
N LEU A 924 -12.41 -12.89 13.90
CA LEU A 924 -11.67 -12.85 12.64
C LEU A 924 -12.61 -12.41 11.50
N ALA A 925 -12.83 -11.10 11.38
CA ALA A 925 -13.80 -10.55 10.42
C ALA A 925 -13.34 -10.64 8.95
N HIS A 926 -14.30 -10.84 8.04
CA HIS A 926 -14.06 -11.05 6.61
C HIS A 926 -13.41 -9.85 5.93
N CYS A 927 -12.43 -10.09 5.04
CA CYS A 927 -11.62 -9.03 4.44
C CYS A 927 -12.44 -7.98 3.65
N THR A 928 -13.44 -8.40 2.86
CA THR A 928 -14.33 -7.48 2.13
C THR A 928 -15.25 -6.69 3.07
N GLU A 929 -15.64 -7.30 4.19
CA GLU A 929 -16.50 -6.66 5.20
C GLU A 929 -15.75 -5.53 5.90
N LYS A 930 -14.55 -5.80 6.43
CA LYS A 930 -13.70 -4.78 7.05
C LYS A 930 -13.35 -3.64 6.10
N THR A 931 -13.23 -3.96 4.80
CA THR A 931 -12.91 -2.99 3.76
C THR A 931 -14.07 -2.05 3.47
N ALA A 932 -15.29 -2.59 3.32
CA ALA A 932 -16.48 -1.80 2.97
C ALA A 932 -17.19 -1.20 4.19
N LYS A 933 -17.00 -1.80 5.36
CA LYS A 933 -17.58 -1.39 6.65
C LYS A 933 -16.53 -1.46 7.76
N PRO A 934 -15.69 -0.42 7.90
CA PRO A 934 -14.62 -0.40 8.90
C PRO A 934 -15.11 -0.51 10.36
N SER A 935 -16.36 -0.12 10.66
CA SER A 935 -16.98 -0.24 11.99
C SER A 935 -17.25 -1.68 12.44
N THR A 936 -17.09 -2.69 11.56
CA THR A 936 -17.50 -4.08 11.79
C THR A 936 -17.07 -4.64 13.15
N HIS A 937 -15.81 -4.44 13.56
CA HIS A 937 -15.34 -4.94 14.85
C HIS A 937 -16.02 -4.25 16.03
N GLY A 938 -16.23 -2.92 15.96
CA GLY A 938 -16.92 -2.16 16.99
C GLY A 938 -18.42 -2.49 17.05
N ASP A 939 -19.05 -2.72 15.90
CA ASP A 939 -20.46 -3.10 15.79
C ASP A 939 -20.71 -4.45 16.47
N TRP A 940 -19.88 -5.46 16.15
CA TRP A 940 -19.94 -6.76 16.82
C TRP A 940 -19.56 -6.67 18.30
N GLY A 941 -18.56 -5.86 18.67
CA GLY A 941 -18.20 -5.63 20.07
C GLY A 941 -19.37 -5.09 20.89
N THR A 942 -20.05 -4.07 20.36
CA THR A 942 -21.25 -3.47 20.96
C THR A 942 -22.36 -4.50 21.14
N LEU A 943 -22.59 -5.36 20.15
CA LEU A 943 -23.59 -6.41 20.23
C LEU A 943 -23.23 -7.45 21.30
N PHE A 944 -22.00 -7.97 21.32
CA PHE A 944 -21.59 -8.95 22.33
C PHE A 944 -21.72 -8.38 23.74
N SER A 945 -21.34 -7.11 23.96
CA SER A 945 -21.51 -6.45 25.26
C SER A 945 -22.97 -6.36 25.69
N ARG A 946 -23.92 -6.13 24.77
CA ARG A 946 -25.36 -6.16 25.10
C ARG A 946 -25.84 -7.54 25.55
N PHE A 947 -25.27 -8.61 24.99
CA PHE A 947 -25.56 -9.99 25.36
C PHE A 947 -24.73 -10.47 26.57
N GLY A 948 -24.06 -9.56 27.28
CA GLY A 948 -23.27 -9.88 28.49
C GLY A 948 -21.95 -10.59 28.22
N ALA A 949 -21.44 -10.56 26.97
CA ALA A 949 -20.20 -11.20 26.56
C ALA A 949 -19.14 -10.17 26.11
N ARG A 950 -17.86 -10.54 26.25
CA ARG A 950 -16.73 -9.78 25.72
C ARG A 950 -16.33 -10.31 24.35
N LEU A 951 -16.06 -9.41 23.41
CA LEU A 951 -15.53 -9.75 22.08
C LEU A 951 -14.23 -9.01 21.84
N GLN A 952 -13.17 -9.76 21.52
CA GLN A 952 -11.88 -9.23 21.16
C GLN A 952 -11.67 -9.31 19.64
N PRO A 953 -11.41 -8.19 18.96
CA PRO A 953 -11.05 -8.22 17.55
C PRO A 953 -9.67 -8.85 17.35
N VAL A 954 -9.53 -9.71 16.33
CA VAL A 954 -8.25 -10.28 15.91
C VAL A 954 -7.83 -9.65 14.58
N SER A 955 -6.65 -9.04 14.55
CA SER A 955 -6.12 -8.43 13.32
C SER A 955 -5.62 -9.52 12.39
N VAL A 956 -6.32 -9.71 11.26
CA VAL A 956 -5.98 -10.71 10.24
C VAL A 956 -6.19 -10.16 8.83
N GLY A 957 -5.36 -10.61 7.88
CA GLY A 957 -5.49 -10.31 6.46
C GLY A 957 -6.59 -11.14 5.79
N CYS A 958 -6.43 -11.39 4.49
CA CYS A 958 -7.30 -12.33 3.78
C CYS A 958 -7.02 -13.76 4.24
N CYS A 959 -8.05 -14.62 4.35
CA CYS A 959 -7.86 -16.05 4.64
C CYS A 959 -7.25 -16.83 3.46
N GLY A 960 -7.11 -16.23 2.28
CA GLY A 960 -6.60 -16.89 1.07
C GLY A 960 -7.66 -17.52 0.17
N MET A 961 -8.95 -17.45 0.53
CA MET A 961 -10.04 -18.01 -0.29
C MET A 961 -10.70 -17.03 -1.26
N ALA A 962 -11.11 -15.86 -0.75
CA ALA A 962 -11.80 -14.79 -1.48
C ALA A 962 -12.63 -15.27 -2.70
N GLY A 963 -13.76 -15.93 -2.41
CA GLY A 963 -14.54 -16.65 -3.43
C GLY A 963 -13.91 -18.01 -3.72
N THR A 964 -13.51 -18.25 -4.97
CA THR A 964 -13.02 -19.56 -5.44
C THR A 964 -11.49 -19.64 -5.57
N TYR A 965 -10.74 -18.65 -5.09
CA TYR A 965 -9.29 -18.56 -5.33
C TYR A 965 -8.56 -19.79 -4.77
N GLY A 966 -8.82 -20.18 -3.52
CA GLY A 966 -8.18 -21.35 -2.92
C GLY A 966 -8.70 -22.70 -3.42
N HIS A 967 -9.75 -22.71 -4.26
CA HIS A 967 -10.20 -23.89 -4.99
C HIS A 967 -9.58 -23.98 -6.40
N ASP A 968 -8.91 -22.95 -6.89
CA ASP A 968 -8.23 -22.98 -8.17
C ASP A 968 -6.92 -23.76 -8.04
N ALA A 969 -6.76 -24.86 -8.78
CA ALA A 969 -5.60 -25.74 -8.69
C ALA A 969 -4.26 -24.97 -8.84
N LYS A 970 -4.26 -23.90 -9.64
CA LYS A 970 -3.06 -23.06 -9.86
C LYS A 970 -2.71 -22.16 -8.66
N GLN A 971 -3.65 -21.95 -7.75
CA GLN A 971 -3.54 -20.97 -6.66
C GLN A 971 -3.56 -21.61 -5.27
N VAL A 972 -3.67 -22.93 -5.17
CA VAL A 972 -3.75 -23.65 -3.88
C VAL A 972 -2.59 -23.31 -2.95
N GLU A 973 -1.36 -23.37 -3.45
CA GLU A 973 -0.17 -23.07 -2.63
C GLU A 973 -0.13 -21.59 -2.22
N ASN A 974 -0.51 -20.69 -3.13
CA ASN A 974 -0.67 -19.27 -2.78
C ASN A 974 -1.75 -19.06 -1.72
N SER A 975 -2.88 -19.78 -1.80
CA SER A 975 -3.98 -19.71 -0.84
C SER A 975 -3.55 -20.18 0.55
N LYS A 976 -2.84 -21.30 0.64
CA LYS A 976 -2.26 -21.82 1.89
C LYS A 976 -1.24 -20.84 2.47
N GLY A 977 -0.35 -20.30 1.62
CA GLY A 977 0.61 -19.28 2.02
C GLY A 977 -0.08 -18.04 2.60
N ILE A 978 -1.12 -17.53 1.94
CA ILE A 978 -1.89 -16.37 2.41
C ILE A 978 -2.54 -16.66 3.78
N TYR A 979 -3.07 -17.86 3.99
CA TYR A 979 -3.59 -18.27 5.30
C TYR A 979 -2.48 -18.28 6.37
N GLY A 980 -1.31 -18.84 6.03
CA GLY A 980 -0.15 -18.89 6.92
C GLY A 980 0.38 -17.51 7.36
N LEU A 981 0.18 -16.46 6.57
CA LEU A 981 0.67 -15.11 6.88
C LEU A 981 0.06 -14.49 8.15
N SER A 982 -1.23 -14.73 8.40
CA SER A 982 -1.93 -14.01 9.48
C SER A 982 -3.11 -14.76 10.10
N TRP A 983 -3.49 -15.95 9.63
CA TRP A 983 -4.61 -16.72 10.20
C TRP A 983 -4.11 -17.91 11.05
N ALA A 984 -3.03 -18.57 10.62
CA ALA A 984 -2.52 -19.76 11.30
C ALA A 984 -2.00 -19.46 12.73
N GLU A 985 -1.23 -18.39 12.91
CA GLU A 985 -0.66 -18.06 14.22
C GLU A 985 -1.74 -17.74 15.28
N PRO A 986 -2.73 -16.87 15.03
CA PRO A 986 -3.77 -16.61 16.03
C PRO A 986 -4.59 -17.87 16.36
N LEU A 987 -4.95 -18.68 15.36
CA LEU A 987 -5.73 -19.91 15.57
C LEU A 987 -4.96 -21.03 16.26
N SER A 988 -3.62 -20.97 16.28
CA SER A 988 -2.77 -21.89 17.04
C SER A 988 -2.71 -21.57 18.53
N ARG A 989 -2.97 -20.31 18.90
CA ARG A 989 -2.85 -19.80 20.29
C ARG A 989 -4.19 -19.61 20.98
N LEU A 990 -5.25 -19.33 20.22
CA LEU A 990 -6.58 -19.02 20.73
C LEU A 990 -7.47 -20.27 20.79
N PRO A 991 -8.41 -20.36 21.76
CA PRO A 991 -9.40 -21.44 21.81
C PRO A 991 -10.31 -21.38 20.57
N LYS A 992 -10.26 -22.44 19.75
CA LYS A 992 -10.91 -22.49 18.42
C LYS A 992 -12.43 -22.41 18.50
N ASP A 993 -13.03 -22.97 19.54
CA ASP A 993 -14.47 -22.94 19.82
C ASP A 993 -14.99 -21.53 20.19
N ARG A 994 -14.09 -20.63 20.63
CA ARG A 994 -14.34 -19.20 20.88
C ARG A 994 -13.94 -18.30 19.71
N CYS A 995 -13.35 -18.86 18.65
CA CYS A 995 -12.98 -18.12 17.45
C CYS A 995 -14.15 -18.02 16.47
N LEU A 996 -14.40 -16.80 15.97
CA LEU A 996 -15.54 -16.45 15.14
C LEU A 996 -15.08 -15.90 13.80
N ALA A 997 -15.78 -16.27 12.72
CA ALA A 997 -15.54 -15.71 11.39
C ALA A 997 -16.85 -15.39 10.65
N THR A 998 -16.97 -14.15 10.16
CA THR A 998 -18.20 -13.64 9.52
C THR A 998 -18.42 -14.20 8.11
N GLY A 999 -17.37 -14.39 7.31
CA GLY A 999 -17.51 -14.86 5.92
C GLY A 999 -17.48 -16.38 5.76
N TYR A 1000 -18.32 -16.90 4.85
CA TYR A 1000 -18.34 -18.33 4.51
C TYR A 1000 -16.97 -18.81 4.02
N SER A 1001 -16.33 -18.04 3.15
CA SER A 1001 -15.03 -18.41 2.58
C SER A 1001 -13.92 -18.51 3.64
N CYS A 1002 -13.98 -17.67 4.69
CA CYS A 1002 -13.08 -17.75 5.84
C CYS A 1002 -13.31 -19.03 6.65
N ARG A 1003 -14.56 -19.32 7.02
CA ARG A 1003 -14.91 -20.57 7.75
C ARG A 1003 -14.55 -21.82 6.95
N SER A 1004 -14.77 -21.80 5.63
CA SER A 1004 -14.38 -22.89 4.74
C SER A 1004 -12.87 -23.09 4.67
N GLN A 1005 -12.08 -22.00 4.69
CA GLN A 1005 -10.63 -22.13 4.70
C GLN A 1005 -10.14 -22.72 6.02
N VAL A 1006 -10.64 -22.22 7.15
CA VAL A 1006 -10.24 -22.74 8.46
C VAL A 1006 -10.58 -24.22 8.55
N LYS A 1007 -11.75 -24.65 8.07
CA LYS A 1007 -12.09 -26.09 7.99
C LYS A 1007 -11.08 -26.89 7.16
N ARG A 1008 -10.60 -26.35 6.03
CA ARG A 1008 -9.62 -27.02 5.17
C ARG A 1008 -8.23 -27.12 5.82
N MET A 1009 -7.84 -26.12 6.61
CA MET A 1009 -6.49 -26.03 7.20
C MET A 1009 -6.42 -26.68 8.58
N GLU A 1010 -7.46 -26.51 9.41
CA GLU A 1010 -7.50 -26.92 10.82
C GLU A 1010 -8.39 -28.14 11.08
N GLY A 1011 -9.19 -28.59 10.10
CA GLY A 1011 -10.18 -29.66 10.28
C GLY A 1011 -11.47 -29.22 11.00
N GLU A 1012 -11.48 -28.04 11.60
CA GLU A 1012 -12.60 -27.50 12.37
C GLU A 1012 -13.26 -26.30 11.69
N LYS A 1013 -14.59 -26.18 11.85
CA LYS A 1013 -15.36 -25.08 11.28
C LYS A 1013 -15.67 -24.05 12.37
N LEU A 1014 -15.12 -22.84 12.22
CA LEU A 1014 -15.45 -21.72 13.11
C LEU A 1014 -16.92 -21.35 13.05
N LYS A 1015 -17.46 -20.82 14.15
CA LYS A 1015 -18.82 -20.28 14.23
C LYS A 1015 -18.90 -18.92 13.55
N HIS A 1016 -20.08 -18.58 13.03
CA HIS A 1016 -20.43 -17.20 12.71
C HIS A 1016 -20.77 -16.45 14.02
N PRO A 1017 -20.46 -15.15 14.18
CA PRO A 1017 -20.81 -14.39 15.39
C PRO A 1017 -22.28 -14.50 15.83
N LEU A 1018 -23.22 -14.48 14.89
CA LEU A 1018 -24.65 -14.74 15.17
C LEU A 1018 -24.93 -16.07 15.89
N GLN A 1019 -24.14 -17.12 15.63
CA GLN A 1019 -24.34 -18.43 16.26
C GLN A 1019 -23.89 -18.38 17.72
N ALA A 1020 -22.81 -17.65 18.02
CA ALA A 1020 -22.41 -17.39 19.40
C ALA A 1020 -23.45 -16.53 20.13
N LEU A 1021 -24.02 -15.49 19.49
CA LEU A 1021 -25.13 -14.73 20.10
C LEU A 1021 -26.36 -15.60 20.39
N LEU A 1022 -26.65 -16.59 19.55
CA LEU A 1022 -27.74 -17.54 19.79
C LEU A 1022 -27.46 -18.47 20.98
N GLU A 1023 -26.20 -18.83 21.22
CA GLU A 1023 -25.78 -19.62 22.39
C GLU A 1023 -25.84 -18.81 23.69
N LEU A 1024 -25.67 -17.49 23.61
CA LEU A 1024 -25.79 -16.56 24.74
C LEU A 1024 -27.25 -16.25 25.14
N LEU A 1025 -28.24 -16.62 24.31
CA LEU A 1025 -29.68 -16.50 24.57
C LEU A 1025 -30.27 -17.80 25.11
#